data_AF-A0A9X7RK15-F1
#
_entry.id   AF-A0A9X7RK15-F1
#
_cell.length_a   1.000
_cell.length_b   1.000
_cell.length_c   1.000
_cell.angle_alpha   90.00
_cell.angle_beta   90.00
_cell.angle_gamma   90.00
#
_symmetry.space_group_name_H-M   'P 1'
#
loop_
_entity.id
_entity.type
_entity.pdbx_description
1 polymer ?
#
loop_
_entity_poly.entity_id
_entity_poly.type
_entity_poly.pdbx_seq_one_letter_code
_entity_poly.pdbx_strand_id
1 'polypeptide(L)'
;MDVVSRGSEWHRWEPHIHAPGTVLNDQYPANGWDDYLSALEAASPCLRAIGITDYCVTRSYERVLEHKKSGRLPDCDLLFPNIELRLNTGTVKGHFVNIHLLVCPDDPNHIDELNRFLGRLTFSAFGDQFACTPTDLIRLGRRADLNKTDDEDALQHGCTQFKVSLDNLMEAHRMDWASENIVIAVSGNADGTSGVREAADAVLREEIEKAAHAIFASSLKQRDFWLGHGKATEEELRNRYGGCKPCIWGSDAHDLDHVARPAEDRLCWIKGEPSFDALRQAYLDPERAYVAPDPPSWATPSQIIDEVVISNAPWAKTPHVGLNPGLVAIIGARGSGKTALADIIAAGCDSYEHNSERPSFLDRAAEHLGGAEVTLTWGNRDPMTRSLDSPVNWSSDAYPRARYLSQQFVEHLCSNEGMPSLIAEIERVIFEAHPTLERDGAVNFQELLELHACEFRDARTREEEALANLSEQIGVELNKSRQVATIRTQVDEKKKLIARYQTDRKNLLPKGPSKIAERLQDLINAADKVRGHIRYYANQQSAITSIKAEVQDLRQNKAPDTLRSMREQHQRAKLEDADWKRFLLTYTGDVDGVVTDKAKQAAKSMEGWRGTTPSVAVDESGSFLRPSDDPEKMPLATLEAEIARIEKIVAADKETAKKLAAVSKRIADENTVLQSLEEKLKDFIGARDRAISLVAEREAGYIRVFDAVVAEERVLNELYAPLMVKLQKAGGTLAKLSFSVSRVVNVAAWAKRGEKDLFDLRGGPFKGIGSLER
;
A
#
# COMPACT_ATOMS: atom_id res chain seq x y z
N MET A 1 8.25 -13.88 -45.41
CA MET A 1 8.88 -13.44 -44.15
C MET A 1 8.31 -14.34 -43.08
N ASP A 2 9.17 -15.09 -42.39
CA ASP A 2 8.72 -16.02 -41.36
C ASP A 2 8.22 -15.21 -40.16
N VAL A 3 6.89 -15.16 -40.01
CA VAL A 3 6.24 -14.63 -38.81
C VAL A 3 6.41 -15.68 -37.73
N VAL A 4 6.99 -15.31 -36.58
CA VAL A 4 6.92 -16.20 -35.41
C VAL A 4 5.47 -16.22 -34.95
N SER A 5 4.79 -17.34 -35.21
CA SER A 5 3.38 -17.51 -34.92
C SER A 5 3.11 -17.68 -33.42
N ARG A 6 1.89 -17.36 -33.02
CA ARG A 6 1.39 -17.64 -31.68
C ARG A 6 1.16 -19.13 -31.52
N GLY A 7 1.73 -19.72 -30.48
CA GLY A 7 1.69 -21.17 -30.27
C GLY A 7 0.68 -21.68 -29.24
N SER A 8 0.09 -20.83 -28.39
CA SER A 8 -0.80 -21.28 -27.31
C SER A 8 -2.08 -20.45 -27.23
N GLU A 9 -2.82 -20.43 -28.34
CA GLU A 9 -4.13 -19.81 -28.44
C GLU A 9 -5.25 -20.81 -28.18
N TRP A 10 -6.45 -20.30 -27.87
CA TRP A 10 -7.65 -21.11 -27.76
C TRP A 10 -8.25 -21.31 -29.15
N HIS A 11 -8.40 -22.57 -29.54
CA HIS A 11 -9.08 -22.91 -30.79
C HIS A 11 -10.31 -23.76 -30.53
N ARG A 12 -11.33 -23.58 -31.37
CA ARG A 12 -12.53 -24.40 -31.32
C ARG A 12 -12.26 -25.76 -31.98
N TRP A 13 -12.59 -26.81 -31.24
CA TRP A 13 -12.48 -28.20 -31.64
C TRP A 13 -13.88 -28.83 -31.70
N GLU A 14 -14.05 -29.81 -32.59
CA GLU A 14 -15.22 -30.69 -32.66
C GLU A 14 -14.75 -32.15 -32.58
N PRO A 15 -14.43 -32.66 -31.37
CA PRO A 15 -13.85 -34.00 -31.17
C PRO A 15 -14.87 -35.14 -31.26
N HIS A 16 -16.17 -34.85 -31.32
CA HIS A 16 -17.22 -35.86 -31.32
C HIS A 16 -18.37 -35.47 -32.27
N ILE A 17 -18.28 -35.93 -33.51
CA ILE A 17 -19.29 -35.75 -34.54
C ILE A 17 -19.35 -36.96 -35.48
N HIS A 18 -20.55 -37.42 -35.85
CA HIS A 18 -20.72 -38.48 -36.83
C HIS A 18 -20.92 -37.89 -38.23
N ALA A 19 -20.42 -38.58 -39.26
CA ALA A 19 -20.57 -38.19 -40.67
C ALA A 19 -21.67 -39.01 -41.39
N PRO A 20 -22.16 -38.53 -42.55
CA PRO A 20 -23.14 -39.27 -43.35
C PRO A 20 -22.68 -40.70 -43.68
N GLY A 21 -23.54 -41.69 -43.49
CA GLY A 21 -23.18 -43.10 -43.62
C GLY A 21 -22.55 -43.72 -42.37
N THR A 22 -22.66 -43.08 -41.21
CA THR A 22 -22.32 -43.66 -39.91
C THR A 22 -23.11 -44.94 -39.66
N VAL A 23 -22.51 -45.95 -39.01
CA VAL A 23 -23.12 -47.29 -38.91
C VAL A 23 -24.37 -47.31 -38.04
N LEU A 24 -24.41 -46.51 -36.97
CA LEU A 24 -25.58 -46.42 -36.07
C LEU A 24 -26.20 -45.04 -36.16
N ASN A 25 -27.54 -45.00 -36.13
CA ASN A 25 -28.33 -43.76 -36.04
C ASN A 25 -28.01 -42.74 -37.15
N ASP A 26 -27.78 -43.19 -38.39
CA ASP A 26 -27.61 -42.28 -39.52
C ASP A 26 -28.96 -41.64 -39.90
N GLN A 27 -29.07 -40.34 -39.65
CA GLN A 27 -30.23 -39.53 -40.04
C GLN A 27 -29.87 -38.49 -41.10
N TYR A 28 -28.69 -38.60 -41.70
CA TYR A 28 -28.29 -37.74 -42.81
C TYR A 28 -29.04 -38.12 -44.10
N PRO A 29 -29.35 -37.14 -44.97
CA PRO A 29 -29.92 -37.46 -46.27
C PRO A 29 -28.87 -38.19 -47.12
N ALA A 30 -29.31 -39.08 -48.02
CA ALA A 30 -28.42 -39.91 -48.84
C ALA A 30 -27.40 -39.11 -49.69
N ASN A 31 -27.73 -37.86 -50.05
CA ASN A 31 -26.85 -36.93 -50.77
C ASN A 31 -26.29 -35.81 -49.87
N GLY A 32 -26.31 -35.99 -48.54
CA GLY A 32 -26.01 -34.96 -47.55
C GLY A 32 -24.53 -34.65 -47.32
N TRP A 33 -23.62 -35.27 -48.09
CA TRP A 33 -22.17 -35.07 -47.91
C TRP A 33 -21.73 -33.62 -48.14
N ASP A 34 -22.21 -32.99 -49.21
CA ASP A 34 -21.85 -31.59 -49.49
C ASP A 34 -22.40 -30.64 -48.43
N ASP A 35 -23.66 -30.84 -48.03
CA ASP A 35 -24.30 -30.05 -46.97
C ASP A 35 -23.59 -30.22 -45.62
N TYR A 36 -23.19 -31.45 -45.26
CA TYR A 36 -22.43 -31.76 -44.05
C TYR A 36 -21.09 -31.05 -44.03
N LEU A 37 -20.29 -31.17 -45.10
CA LEU A 37 -18.99 -30.52 -45.20
C LEU A 37 -19.13 -28.99 -45.20
N SER A 38 -20.13 -28.45 -45.89
CA SER A 38 -20.39 -27.01 -45.89
C SER A 38 -20.86 -26.49 -44.52
N ALA A 39 -21.60 -27.28 -43.76
CA ALA A 39 -21.98 -26.91 -42.38
C ALA A 39 -20.75 -26.85 -41.46
N LEU A 40 -19.79 -27.77 -41.61
CA LEU A 40 -18.50 -27.72 -40.89
C LEU A 40 -17.66 -26.49 -41.30
N GLU A 41 -17.57 -26.20 -42.60
CA GLU A 41 -16.85 -25.04 -43.15
C GLU A 41 -17.47 -23.70 -42.73
N ALA A 42 -18.78 -23.66 -42.55
CA ALA A 42 -19.52 -22.45 -42.14
C ALA A 42 -19.62 -22.27 -40.61
N ALA A 43 -19.06 -23.19 -39.82
CA ALA A 43 -19.15 -23.13 -38.36
C ALA A 43 -18.45 -21.87 -37.81
N SER A 44 -19.12 -21.17 -36.89
CA SER A 44 -18.60 -19.98 -36.22
C SER A 44 -18.64 -20.15 -34.71
N PRO A 45 -17.55 -19.90 -33.96
CA PRO A 45 -16.17 -19.67 -34.41
C PRO A 45 -15.63 -20.82 -35.28
N CYS A 46 -14.65 -20.53 -36.14
CA CYS A 46 -14.11 -21.50 -37.11
C CYS A 46 -13.52 -22.74 -36.42
N LEU A 47 -13.83 -23.93 -36.97
CA LEU A 47 -13.35 -25.22 -36.48
C LEU A 47 -11.92 -25.49 -36.97
N ARG A 48 -10.98 -25.56 -36.03
CA ARG A 48 -9.56 -25.82 -36.34
C ARG A 48 -9.17 -27.28 -36.22
N ALA A 49 -9.96 -28.06 -35.49
CA ALA A 49 -9.75 -29.50 -35.34
C ALA A 49 -11.07 -30.27 -35.28
N ILE A 50 -11.13 -31.41 -35.97
CA ILE A 50 -12.34 -32.23 -36.11
C ILE A 50 -12.01 -33.71 -35.89
N GLY A 51 -12.72 -34.35 -34.96
CA GLY A 51 -12.68 -35.77 -34.65
C GLY A 51 -13.90 -36.48 -35.24
N ILE A 52 -13.71 -37.22 -36.33
CA ILE A 52 -14.82 -37.95 -36.97
C ILE A 52 -15.09 -39.22 -36.19
N THR A 53 -16.31 -39.35 -35.70
CA THR A 53 -16.73 -40.42 -34.81
C THR A 53 -17.39 -41.54 -35.59
N ASP A 54 -16.81 -42.73 -35.52
CA ASP A 54 -17.33 -43.94 -36.14
C ASP A 54 -17.58 -45.03 -35.09
N TYR A 55 -18.64 -45.82 -35.29
CA TYR A 55 -18.95 -46.98 -34.45
C TYR A 55 -18.15 -48.20 -34.91
N CYS A 56 -17.19 -48.65 -34.10
CA CYS A 56 -16.42 -49.89 -34.31
C CYS A 56 -15.54 -50.00 -35.59
N VAL A 57 -15.67 -49.10 -36.56
CA VAL A 57 -15.00 -49.10 -37.87
C VAL A 57 -14.42 -47.72 -38.20
N THR A 58 -13.75 -47.52 -39.34
CA THR A 58 -13.09 -46.25 -39.73
C THR A 58 -13.72 -45.57 -40.96
N ARG A 59 -14.86 -46.08 -41.43
CA ARG A 59 -15.43 -45.80 -42.76
C ARG A 59 -15.72 -44.32 -43.02
N SER A 60 -16.34 -43.62 -42.08
CA SER A 60 -16.76 -42.23 -42.31
C SER A 60 -15.56 -41.30 -42.22
N TYR A 61 -14.63 -41.57 -41.29
CA TYR A 61 -13.35 -40.86 -41.19
C TYR A 61 -12.55 -40.93 -42.50
N GLU A 62 -12.39 -42.13 -43.07
CA GLU A 62 -11.67 -42.32 -44.34
C GLU A 62 -12.25 -41.47 -45.47
N ARG A 63 -13.57 -41.40 -45.59
CA ARG A 63 -14.26 -40.56 -46.59
C ARG A 63 -14.05 -39.08 -46.35
N VAL A 64 -14.15 -38.61 -45.10
CA VAL A 64 -13.87 -37.20 -44.78
C VAL A 64 -12.41 -36.85 -45.07
N LEU A 65 -11.47 -37.78 -44.81
CA LEU A 65 -10.06 -37.61 -45.12
C LEU A 65 -9.81 -37.50 -46.63
N GLU A 66 -10.51 -38.28 -47.45
CA GLU A 66 -10.48 -38.14 -48.92
C GLU A 66 -11.00 -36.77 -49.37
N HIS A 67 -12.11 -36.30 -48.80
CA HIS A 67 -12.63 -34.96 -49.09
C HIS A 67 -11.64 -33.86 -48.69
N LYS A 68 -10.99 -33.97 -47.53
CA LYS A 68 -9.94 -33.03 -47.10
C LYS A 68 -8.75 -33.04 -48.06
N LYS A 69 -8.29 -34.22 -48.49
CA LYS A 69 -7.24 -34.37 -49.52
C LYS A 69 -7.64 -33.75 -50.87
N SER A 70 -8.94 -33.71 -51.19
CA SER A 70 -9.48 -33.06 -52.39
C SER A 70 -9.66 -31.53 -52.27
N GLY A 71 -9.38 -30.93 -51.11
CA GLY A 71 -9.41 -29.49 -50.88
C GLY A 71 -10.60 -28.95 -50.06
N ARG A 72 -11.45 -29.82 -49.49
CA ARG A 72 -12.50 -29.41 -48.54
C ARG A 72 -11.93 -29.20 -47.13
N LEU A 73 -12.69 -28.53 -46.26
CA LEU A 73 -12.30 -28.20 -44.87
C LEU A 73 -10.98 -27.40 -44.79
N PRO A 74 -10.84 -26.26 -45.51
CA PRO A 74 -9.57 -25.53 -45.65
C PRO A 74 -9.01 -24.97 -44.33
N ASP A 75 -9.89 -24.65 -43.37
CA ASP A 75 -9.50 -24.07 -42.08
C ASP A 75 -9.31 -25.13 -40.96
N CYS A 76 -9.56 -26.40 -41.27
CA CYS A 76 -9.34 -27.52 -40.34
C CYS A 76 -7.88 -27.95 -40.44
N ASP A 77 -7.04 -27.59 -39.47
CA ASP A 77 -5.64 -28.03 -39.45
C ASP A 77 -5.55 -29.51 -39.08
N LEU A 78 -6.29 -29.94 -38.05
CA LEU A 78 -6.26 -31.33 -37.54
C LEU A 78 -7.56 -32.08 -37.83
N LEU A 79 -7.47 -33.16 -38.61
CA LEU A 79 -8.55 -34.13 -38.80
C LEU A 79 -8.09 -35.47 -38.24
N PHE A 80 -8.85 -36.06 -37.33
CA PHE A 80 -8.45 -37.31 -36.67
C PHE A 80 -9.63 -38.29 -36.47
N PRO A 81 -9.38 -39.62 -36.38
CA PRO A 81 -10.43 -40.59 -36.09
C PRO A 81 -10.78 -40.60 -34.59
N ASN A 82 -12.08 -40.72 -34.31
CA ASN A 82 -12.62 -41.06 -33.00
C ASN A 82 -13.43 -42.36 -33.14
N ILE A 83 -13.03 -43.45 -32.47
CA ILE A 83 -13.82 -44.69 -32.50
C ILE A 83 -14.68 -44.81 -31.26
N GLU A 84 -15.99 -44.86 -31.44
CA GLU A 84 -16.94 -45.10 -30.36
C GLU A 84 -17.21 -46.60 -30.19
N LEU A 85 -17.03 -47.07 -28.96
CA LEU A 85 -17.25 -48.45 -28.53
C LEU A 85 -18.12 -48.47 -27.26
N ARG A 86 -18.72 -49.63 -26.97
CA ARG A 86 -19.49 -49.87 -25.75
C ARG A 86 -18.78 -50.84 -24.83
N LEU A 87 -18.60 -50.49 -23.57
CA LEU A 87 -18.11 -51.41 -22.56
C LEU A 87 -19.16 -52.47 -22.23
N ASN A 88 -18.75 -53.66 -21.76
CA ASN A 88 -19.66 -54.69 -21.26
C ASN A 88 -20.31 -54.34 -19.89
N THR A 89 -20.08 -53.14 -19.38
CA THR A 89 -20.67 -52.58 -18.17
C THR A 89 -22.00 -51.89 -18.47
N GLY A 90 -23.09 -52.36 -17.85
CA GLY A 90 -24.42 -51.77 -17.97
C GLY A 90 -24.63 -50.54 -17.08
N THR A 91 -25.51 -49.64 -17.49
CA THR A 91 -26.00 -48.48 -16.72
C THR A 91 -27.37 -48.78 -16.12
N VAL A 92 -27.79 -48.00 -15.11
CA VAL A 92 -29.09 -48.17 -14.41
C VAL A 92 -30.31 -48.04 -15.33
N LYS A 93 -30.15 -47.44 -16.52
CA LYS A 93 -31.20 -47.33 -17.55
C LYS A 93 -31.17 -48.46 -18.60
N GLY A 94 -30.31 -49.46 -18.43
CA GLY A 94 -30.15 -50.57 -19.39
C GLY A 94 -29.32 -50.22 -20.63
N HIS A 95 -28.58 -49.10 -20.60
CA HIS A 95 -27.60 -48.76 -21.64
C HIS A 95 -26.21 -49.29 -21.26
N PHE A 96 -25.24 -49.22 -22.17
CA PHE A 96 -23.84 -49.56 -21.90
C PHE A 96 -22.99 -48.30 -21.82
N VAL A 97 -21.88 -48.34 -21.08
CA VAL A 97 -20.96 -47.19 -20.97
C VAL A 97 -20.23 -46.97 -22.30
N ASN A 98 -20.40 -45.79 -22.89
CA ASN A 98 -19.67 -45.38 -24.09
C ASN A 98 -18.22 -45.00 -23.79
N ILE A 99 -17.30 -45.50 -24.63
CA ILE A 99 -15.87 -45.19 -24.60
C ILE A 99 -15.40 -44.80 -26.00
N HIS A 100 -14.52 -43.83 -26.06
CA HIS A 100 -14.03 -43.20 -27.27
C HIS A 100 -12.52 -43.38 -27.38
N LEU A 101 -12.06 -43.69 -28.59
CA LEU A 101 -10.65 -43.83 -28.92
C LEU A 101 -10.29 -42.72 -29.90
N LEU A 102 -9.71 -41.63 -29.39
CA LEU A 102 -9.22 -40.52 -30.20
C LEU A 102 -7.83 -40.90 -30.69
N VAL A 103 -7.59 -40.89 -32.00
CA VAL A 103 -6.38 -41.49 -32.60
C VAL A 103 -5.52 -40.44 -33.29
N CYS A 104 -4.22 -40.48 -33.06
CA CYS A 104 -3.26 -39.57 -33.68
C CYS A 104 -3.14 -39.85 -35.18
N PRO A 105 -3.38 -38.85 -36.06
CA PRO A 105 -3.28 -39.04 -37.52
C PRO A 105 -1.85 -38.86 -38.08
N ASP A 106 -0.87 -38.53 -37.24
CA ASP A 106 0.50 -38.19 -37.66
C ASP A 106 1.25 -39.35 -38.34
N ASP A 107 0.94 -40.59 -37.96
CA ASP A 107 1.44 -41.77 -38.67
C ASP A 107 0.73 -41.92 -40.02
N PRO A 108 1.43 -41.92 -41.17
CA PRO A 108 0.79 -42.13 -42.47
C PRO A 108 -0.03 -43.42 -42.59
N ASN A 109 0.29 -44.45 -41.79
CA ASN A 109 -0.40 -45.74 -41.76
C ASN A 109 -1.40 -45.85 -40.58
N HIS A 110 -1.79 -44.74 -39.96
CA HIS A 110 -2.64 -44.74 -38.76
C HIS A 110 -3.96 -45.52 -38.93
N ILE A 111 -4.54 -45.55 -40.13
CA ILE A 111 -5.77 -46.32 -40.41
C ILE A 111 -5.51 -47.83 -40.32
N ASP A 112 -4.41 -48.32 -40.89
CA ASP A 112 -4.06 -49.74 -40.88
C ASP A 112 -3.73 -50.22 -39.46
N GLU A 113 -2.94 -49.43 -38.72
CA GLU A 113 -2.61 -49.75 -37.33
C GLU A 113 -3.82 -49.61 -36.40
N LEU A 114 -4.73 -48.67 -36.64
CA LEU A 114 -6.01 -48.57 -35.93
C LEU A 114 -6.89 -49.80 -36.20
N ASN A 115 -7.03 -50.24 -37.46
CA ASN A 115 -7.79 -51.44 -37.80
C ASN A 115 -7.16 -52.71 -37.19
N ARG A 116 -5.81 -52.79 -37.15
CA ARG A 116 -5.09 -53.85 -36.45
C ARG A 116 -5.34 -53.82 -34.94
N PHE A 117 -5.40 -52.65 -34.33
CA PHE A 117 -5.76 -52.48 -32.92
C PHE A 117 -7.20 -52.95 -32.65
N LEU A 118 -8.17 -52.48 -33.46
CA LEU A 118 -9.57 -52.88 -33.34
C LEU A 118 -9.74 -54.40 -33.47
N GLY A 119 -9.02 -55.04 -34.39
CA GLY A 119 -9.03 -56.50 -34.54
C GLY A 119 -8.55 -57.29 -33.30
N ARG A 120 -7.89 -56.66 -32.32
CA ARG A 120 -7.51 -57.27 -31.03
C ARG A 120 -8.60 -57.15 -29.97
N LEU A 121 -9.59 -56.30 -30.19
CA LEU A 121 -10.76 -56.19 -29.33
C LEU A 121 -11.71 -57.32 -29.68
N THR A 122 -12.16 -58.07 -28.67
CA THR A 122 -12.99 -59.26 -28.88
C THR A 122 -14.20 -59.30 -27.96
N PHE A 123 -15.27 -59.92 -28.45
CA PHE A 123 -16.52 -60.15 -27.73
C PHE A 123 -16.90 -61.62 -27.85
N SER A 124 -17.13 -62.29 -26.70
CA SER A 124 -17.53 -63.70 -26.67
C SER A 124 -19.04 -63.83 -26.54
N ALA A 125 -19.69 -64.46 -27.51
CA ALA A 125 -21.14 -64.68 -27.52
C ALA A 125 -21.51 -65.95 -28.30
N PHE A 126 -22.66 -66.55 -28.01
CA PHE A 126 -23.17 -67.72 -28.75
C PHE A 126 -22.20 -68.93 -28.83
N GLY A 127 -21.26 -69.05 -27.88
CA GLY A 127 -20.21 -70.08 -27.89
C GLY A 127 -19.08 -69.84 -28.90
N ASP A 128 -18.96 -68.62 -29.44
CA ASP A 128 -17.93 -68.17 -30.38
C ASP A 128 -17.28 -66.85 -29.89
N GLN A 129 -16.16 -66.47 -30.49
CA GLN A 129 -15.47 -65.21 -30.25
C GLN A 129 -15.45 -64.36 -31.53
N PHE A 130 -15.84 -63.09 -31.41
CA PHE A 130 -15.93 -62.14 -32.51
C PHE A 130 -14.93 -61.01 -32.28
N ALA A 131 -14.10 -60.70 -33.28
CA ALA A 131 -13.22 -59.54 -33.26
C ALA A 131 -13.93 -58.26 -33.72
N CYS A 132 -13.45 -57.08 -33.32
CA CYS A 132 -13.96 -55.79 -33.82
C CYS A 132 -13.44 -55.52 -35.24
N THR A 133 -13.86 -56.36 -36.19
CA THR A 133 -13.59 -56.22 -37.62
C THR A 133 -14.93 -56.26 -38.38
N PRO A 134 -15.06 -55.58 -39.54
CA PRO A 134 -16.32 -55.58 -40.29
C PRO A 134 -16.89 -56.98 -40.55
N THR A 135 -16.03 -57.93 -40.94
CA THR A 135 -16.41 -59.33 -41.22
C THR A 135 -17.00 -60.02 -39.98
N ASP A 136 -16.37 -59.88 -38.82
CA ASP A 136 -16.83 -60.52 -37.58
C ASP A 136 -18.04 -59.81 -36.98
N LEU A 137 -18.16 -58.49 -37.15
CA LEU A 137 -19.33 -57.72 -36.75
C LEU A 137 -20.56 -58.13 -37.57
N ILE A 138 -20.42 -58.30 -38.89
CA ILE A 138 -21.48 -58.86 -39.75
C ILE A 138 -21.85 -60.29 -39.32
N ARG A 139 -20.85 -61.14 -39.00
CA ARG A 139 -21.09 -62.50 -38.49
C ARG A 139 -21.87 -62.47 -37.18
N LEU A 140 -21.50 -61.59 -36.25
CA LEU A 140 -22.18 -61.39 -34.98
C LEU A 140 -23.62 -60.91 -35.19
N GLY A 141 -23.84 -59.94 -36.08
CA GLY A 141 -25.17 -59.42 -36.40
C GLY A 141 -26.12 -60.48 -36.94
N ARG A 142 -25.66 -61.25 -37.94
CA ARG A 142 -26.40 -62.41 -38.49
C ARG A 142 -26.68 -63.49 -37.46
N ARG A 143 -25.76 -63.70 -36.52
CA ARG A 143 -25.92 -64.69 -35.46
C ARG A 143 -26.91 -64.26 -34.40
N ALA A 144 -26.97 -62.97 -34.10
CA ALA A 144 -27.89 -62.38 -33.12
C ALA A 144 -29.32 -62.24 -33.67
N ASP A 145 -29.49 -61.91 -34.95
CA ASP A 145 -30.78 -61.87 -35.64
C ASP A 145 -30.68 -62.50 -37.04
N LEU A 146 -31.31 -63.66 -37.20
CA LEU A 146 -31.29 -64.44 -38.44
C LEU A 146 -32.00 -63.74 -39.61
N ASN A 147 -32.82 -62.71 -39.35
CA ASN A 147 -33.50 -61.95 -40.40
C ASN A 147 -32.59 -60.89 -41.06
N LYS A 148 -31.41 -60.62 -40.50
CA LYS A 148 -30.44 -59.66 -41.02
C LYS A 148 -29.60 -60.30 -42.12
N THR A 149 -30.15 -60.38 -43.33
CA THR A 149 -29.48 -61.01 -44.49
C THR A 149 -28.57 -60.06 -45.24
N ASP A 150 -28.91 -58.76 -45.30
CA ASP A 150 -28.08 -57.72 -45.91
C ASP A 150 -26.84 -57.43 -45.05
N ASP A 151 -25.69 -57.19 -45.70
CA ASP A 151 -24.42 -57.00 -45.00
C ASP A 151 -24.41 -55.70 -44.17
N GLU A 152 -25.04 -54.62 -44.63
CA GLU A 152 -25.05 -53.33 -43.92
C GLU A 152 -25.98 -53.40 -42.69
N ASP A 153 -27.17 -53.99 -42.87
CA ASP A 153 -28.10 -54.29 -41.78
C ASP A 153 -27.48 -55.20 -40.70
N ALA A 154 -26.71 -56.20 -41.14
CA ALA A 154 -26.00 -57.10 -40.24
C ALA A 154 -24.82 -56.42 -39.54
N LEU A 155 -24.07 -55.55 -40.21
CA LEU A 155 -23.01 -54.75 -39.61
C LEU A 155 -23.57 -53.83 -38.53
N GLN A 156 -24.64 -53.09 -38.82
CA GLN A 156 -25.32 -52.21 -37.86
C GLN A 156 -25.80 -52.99 -36.62
N HIS A 157 -26.43 -54.14 -36.82
CA HIS A 157 -26.86 -54.98 -35.70
C HIS A 157 -25.65 -55.53 -34.93
N GLY A 158 -24.60 -55.95 -35.62
CA GLY A 158 -23.33 -56.40 -35.06
C GLY A 158 -22.66 -55.38 -34.16
N CYS A 159 -22.48 -54.13 -34.63
CA CYS A 159 -21.95 -53.02 -33.86
C CYS A 159 -22.81 -52.72 -32.62
N THR A 160 -24.14 -52.84 -32.73
CA THR A 160 -25.03 -52.72 -31.57
C THR A 160 -24.79 -53.84 -30.56
N GLN A 161 -24.48 -55.06 -31.02
CA GLN A 161 -24.25 -56.22 -30.18
C GLN A 161 -22.84 -56.33 -29.59
N PHE A 162 -21.82 -55.74 -30.22
CA PHE A 162 -20.43 -55.84 -29.80
C PHE A 162 -20.14 -55.02 -28.52
N LYS A 163 -19.62 -55.68 -27.47
CA LYS A 163 -19.21 -55.02 -26.22
C LYS A 163 -17.77 -55.42 -25.90
N VAL A 164 -16.95 -54.44 -25.53
CA VAL A 164 -15.55 -54.68 -25.13
C VAL A 164 -15.44 -54.65 -23.61
N SER A 165 -14.68 -55.58 -23.01
CA SER A 165 -14.35 -55.49 -21.58
C SER A 165 -13.21 -54.48 -21.37
N LEU A 166 -13.20 -53.78 -20.23
CA LEU A 166 -12.10 -52.87 -19.88
C LEU A 166 -10.73 -53.56 -19.93
N ASP A 167 -10.62 -54.79 -19.41
CA ASP A 167 -9.37 -55.55 -19.41
C ASP A 167 -8.84 -55.82 -20.83
N ASN A 168 -9.70 -56.26 -21.74
CA ASN A 168 -9.31 -56.48 -23.14
C ASN A 168 -8.88 -55.17 -23.83
N LEU A 169 -9.58 -54.06 -23.56
CA LEU A 169 -9.20 -52.75 -24.10
C LEU A 169 -7.81 -52.32 -23.59
N MET A 170 -7.59 -52.40 -22.28
CA MET A 170 -6.33 -51.99 -21.67
C MET A 170 -5.17 -52.91 -22.08
N GLU A 171 -5.40 -54.21 -22.25
CA GLU A 171 -4.39 -55.14 -22.78
C GLU A 171 -4.05 -54.83 -24.23
N ALA A 172 -5.05 -54.53 -25.07
CA ALA A 172 -4.80 -54.12 -26.45
C ALA A 172 -4.04 -52.78 -26.51
N HIS A 173 -4.35 -51.83 -25.61
CA HIS A 173 -3.73 -50.50 -25.55
C HIS A 173 -2.25 -50.53 -25.15
N ARG A 174 -1.78 -51.61 -24.49
CA ARG A 174 -0.34 -51.84 -24.22
C ARG A 174 0.51 -52.07 -25.47
N MET A 175 -0.10 -52.25 -26.65
CA MET A 175 0.63 -52.25 -27.91
C MET A 175 1.37 -50.91 -28.07
N ASP A 176 2.69 -50.96 -28.33
CA ASP A 176 3.55 -49.77 -28.43
C ASP A 176 2.90 -48.63 -29.24
N TRP A 177 2.46 -48.93 -30.46
CA TRP A 177 1.78 -47.96 -31.32
C TRP A 177 0.49 -47.40 -30.71
N ALA A 178 -0.35 -48.24 -30.11
CA ALA A 178 -1.63 -47.81 -29.53
C ALA A 178 -1.41 -46.95 -28.27
N SER A 179 -0.41 -47.28 -27.46
CA SER A 179 -0.09 -46.54 -26.24
C SER A 179 0.36 -45.10 -26.51
N GLU A 180 1.03 -44.88 -27.64
CA GLU A 180 1.50 -43.56 -28.06
C GLU A 180 0.42 -42.79 -28.85
N ASN A 181 -0.41 -43.49 -29.65
CA ASN A 181 -1.28 -42.85 -30.63
C ASN A 181 -2.77 -42.83 -30.25
N ILE A 182 -3.22 -43.53 -29.21
CA ILE A 182 -4.64 -43.59 -28.83
C ILE A 182 -4.87 -42.93 -27.46
N VAL A 183 -5.67 -41.86 -27.47
CA VAL A 183 -6.21 -41.20 -26.27
C VAL A 183 -7.61 -41.74 -25.99
N ILE A 184 -7.71 -42.55 -24.95
CA ILE A 184 -8.98 -43.09 -24.43
C ILE A 184 -9.77 -41.99 -23.71
N ALA A 185 -11.03 -41.76 -24.09
CA ALA A 185 -11.96 -40.87 -23.42
C ALA A 185 -13.27 -41.59 -23.06
N VAL A 186 -13.92 -41.21 -21.96
CA VAL A 186 -15.19 -41.84 -21.52
C VAL A 186 -16.30 -40.82 -21.39
N SER A 187 -17.54 -41.21 -21.69
CA SER A 187 -18.71 -40.35 -21.46
C SER A 187 -18.91 -40.14 -19.95
N GLY A 188 -19.02 -38.87 -19.54
CA GLY A 188 -19.35 -38.48 -18.18
C GLY A 188 -20.85 -38.35 -17.92
N ASN A 189 -21.70 -38.53 -18.94
CA ASN A 189 -23.15 -38.32 -18.88
C ASN A 189 -23.93 -39.61 -18.56
N ALA A 190 -25.26 -39.61 -18.70
CA ALA A 190 -26.14 -40.70 -18.28
C ALA A 190 -25.97 -41.99 -19.11
N ASP A 191 -25.46 -41.84 -20.33
CA ASP A 191 -24.96 -42.82 -21.30
C ASP A 191 -23.50 -43.27 -21.02
N GLY A 192 -22.88 -42.69 -19.98
CA GLY A 192 -21.52 -42.97 -19.55
C GLY A 192 -21.41 -43.40 -18.09
N THR A 193 -20.30 -43.06 -17.44
CA THR A 193 -19.97 -43.52 -16.07
C THR A 193 -20.95 -43.02 -15.01
N SER A 194 -21.59 -41.87 -15.23
CA SER A 194 -22.60 -41.32 -14.29
C SER A 194 -23.92 -42.11 -14.26
N GLY A 195 -24.13 -42.99 -15.26
CA GLY A 195 -25.23 -43.94 -15.35
C GLY A 195 -25.01 -45.23 -14.53
N VAL A 196 -23.81 -45.47 -14.00
CA VAL A 196 -23.49 -46.61 -13.11
C VAL A 196 -23.72 -46.18 -11.66
N ARG A 197 -24.87 -46.53 -11.05
CA ARG A 197 -25.31 -46.01 -9.74
C ARG A 197 -25.71 -47.07 -8.69
N GLU A 198 -25.57 -48.36 -8.96
CA GLU A 198 -25.72 -49.35 -7.89
C GLU A 198 -24.48 -49.38 -6.99
N ALA A 199 -24.67 -49.55 -5.68
CA ALA A 199 -23.59 -49.54 -4.69
C ALA A 199 -22.51 -50.62 -4.92
N ALA A 200 -22.81 -51.64 -5.72
CA ALA A 200 -21.88 -52.72 -6.08
C ALA A 200 -20.88 -52.32 -7.19
N ASP A 201 -21.18 -51.32 -8.02
CA ASP A 201 -20.39 -51.00 -9.23
C ASP A 201 -19.61 -49.67 -9.13
N ALA A 202 -19.56 -49.06 -7.95
CA ALA A 202 -18.79 -47.82 -7.73
C ALA A 202 -17.28 -48.01 -7.99
N VAL A 203 -16.74 -49.20 -7.66
CA VAL A 203 -15.33 -49.55 -7.91
C VAL A 203 -15.07 -49.70 -9.41
N LEU A 204 -15.97 -50.37 -10.14
CA LEU A 204 -15.85 -50.55 -11.59
C LEU A 204 -15.90 -49.20 -12.32
N ARG A 205 -16.79 -48.31 -11.88
CA ARG A 205 -16.85 -46.93 -12.38
C ARG A 205 -15.52 -46.19 -12.16
N GLU A 206 -14.95 -46.27 -10.97
CA GLU A 206 -13.68 -45.62 -10.64
C GLU A 206 -12.54 -46.17 -11.51
N GLU A 207 -12.48 -47.48 -11.75
CA GLU A 207 -11.46 -48.07 -12.62
C GLU A 207 -11.62 -47.68 -14.10
N ILE A 208 -12.85 -47.56 -14.62
CA ILE A 208 -13.10 -47.04 -15.97
C ILE A 208 -12.65 -45.57 -16.08
N GLU A 209 -13.08 -44.74 -15.12
CA GLU A 209 -12.70 -43.33 -15.09
C GLU A 209 -11.19 -43.17 -14.94
N LYS A 210 -10.54 -44.00 -14.13
CA LYS A 210 -9.08 -44.04 -13.93
C LYS A 210 -8.31 -44.41 -15.20
N ALA A 211 -8.82 -45.37 -15.99
CA ALA A 211 -8.24 -45.77 -17.27
C ALA A 211 -8.38 -44.71 -18.38
N ALA A 212 -9.34 -43.80 -18.27
CA ALA A 212 -9.55 -42.74 -19.26
C ALA A 212 -8.51 -41.62 -19.14
N HIS A 213 -8.08 -41.08 -20.27
CA HIS A 213 -7.21 -39.90 -20.34
C HIS A 213 -8.02 -38.60 -20.39
N ALA A 214 -9.23 -38.63 -20.95
CA ALA A 214 -10.14 -37.47 -21.02
C ALA A 214 -11.58 -37.86 -20.69
N ILE A 215 -12.39 -36.88 -20.33
CA ILE A 215 -13.82 -37.08 -20.01
C ILE A 215 -14.67 -36.30 -21.00
N PHE A 216 -15.59 -36.98 -21.68
CA PHE A 216 -16.64 -36.32 -22.44
C PHE A 216 -17.71 -35.76 -21.50
N ALA A 217 -17.57 -34.48 -21.14
CA ALA A 217 -18.45 -33.80 -20.22
C ALA A 217 -18.59 -32.33 -20.59
N SER A 218 -19.83 -31.83 -20.56
CA SER A 218 -20.13 -30.43 -20.90
C SER A 218 -20.58 -29.59 -19.71
N SER A 219 -20.72 -30.18 -18.52
CA SER A 219 -21.12 -29.43 -17.33
C SER A 219 -19.93 -28.80 -16.62
N LEU A 220 -20.05 -27.52 -16.26
CA LEU A 220 -19.03 -26.81 -15.47
C LEU A 220 -18.71 -27.52 -14.15
N LYS A 221 -19.72 -28.14 -13.52
CA LYS A 221 -19.56 -28.90 -12.28
C LYS A 221 -18.66 -30.13 -12.44
N GLN A 222 -18.77 -30.85 -13.56
CA GLN A 222 -17.88 -31.98 -13.84
C GLN A 222 -16.48 -31.51 -14.18
N ARG A 223 -16.35 -30.40 -14.92
CA ARG A 223 -15.05 -29.79 -15.16
C ARG A 223 -14.36 -29.41 -13.85
N ASP A 224 -15.02 -28.65 -12.99
CA ASP A 224 -14.44 -28.22 -11.71
C ASP A 224 -14.10 -29.42 -10.81
N PHE A 225 -14.86 -30.53 -10.89
CA PHE A 225 -14.51 -31.79 -10.23
C PHE A 225 -13.22 -32.40 -10.80
N TRP A 226 -13.09 -32.54 -12.12
CA TRP A 226 -11.92 -33.16 -12.75
C TRP A 226 -10.66 -32.30 -12.76
N LEU A 227 -10.80 -30.99 -12.49
CA LEU A 227 -9.69 -30.06 -12.27
C LEU A 227 -9.22 -29.98 -10.82
N GLY A 228 -9.99 -30.52 -9.86
CA GLY A 228 -9.66 -30.43 -8.43
C GLY A 228 -10.11 -29.12 -7.75
N HIS A 229 -10.92 -28.31 -8.45
CA HIS A 229 -11.46 -27.03 -7.96
C HIS A 229 -12.79 -27.19 -7.19
N GLY A 230 -13.32 -28.42 -7.12
CA GLY A 230 -14.63 -28.73 -6.57
C GLY A 230 -14.59 -29.47 -5.22
N LYS A 231 -15.40 -30.53 -5.11
CA LYS A 231 -15.48 -31.35 -3.89
C LYS A 231 -14.27 -32.27 -3.68
N ALA A 232 -13.51 -32.55 -4.74
CA ALA A 232 -12.32 -33.38 -4.69
C ALA A 232 -11.10 -32.48 -4.93
N THR A 233 -10.03 -32.70 -4.16
CA THR A 233 -8.75 -32.00 -4.37
C THR A 233 -7.91 -32.69 -5.45
N GLU A 234 -6.93 -32.00 -6.01
CA GLU A 234 -5.98 -32.59 -6.97
C GLU A 234 -5.29 -33.86 -6.42
N GLU A 235 -4.98 -33.88 -5.12
CA GLU A 235 -4.35 -35.03 -4.47
C GLU A 235 -5.31 -36.23 -4.40
N GLU A 236 -6.58 -36.00 -4.08
CA GLU A 236 -7.60 -37.04 -4.09
C GLU A 236 -7.83 -37.59 -5.51
N LEU A 237 -7.83 -36.72 -6.53
CA LEU A 237 -7.95 -37.14 -7.93
C LEU A 237 -6.75 -37.95 -8.39
N ARG A 238 -5.54 -37.58 -7.98
CA ARG A 238 -4.32 -38.36 -8.27
C ARG A 238 -4.37 -39.75 -7.65
N ASN A 239 -4.82 -39.85 -6.41
CA ASN A 239 -4.88 -41.12 -5.68
C ASN A 239 -5.97 -42.06 -6.22
N ARG A 240 -7.13 -41.53 -6.59
CA ARG A 240 -8.30 -42.32 -7.00
C ARG A 240 -8.38 -42.57 -8.51
N TYR A 241 -8.11 -41.53 -9.31
CA TYR A 241 -8.37 -41.52 -10.75
C TYR A 241 -7.11 -41.40 -11.62
N GLY A 242 -5.92 -41.43 -11.00
CA GLY A 242 -4.63 -41.31 -11.70
C GLY A 242 -4.23 -39.87 -12.05
N GLY A 243 -5.07 -38.89 -11.71
CA GLY A 243 -4.80 -37.46 -11.94
C GLY A 243 -6.06 -36.67 -12.26
N CYS A 244 -5.87 -35.37 -12.45
CA CYS A 244 -6.87 -34.50 -13.07
C CYS A 244 -7.08 -34.90 -14.55
N LYS A 245 -8.26 -34.63 -15.12
CA LYS A 245 -8.59 -35.02 -16.49
C LYS A 245 -9.24 -33.87 -17.27
N PRO A 246 -8.86 -33.61 -18.53
CA PRO A 246 -9.51 -32.61 -19.36
C PRO A 246 -10.95 -33.04 -19.65
N CYS A 247 -11.86 -32.06 -19.61
CA CYS A 247 -13.21 -32.24 -20.12
C CYS A 247 -13.27 -31.75 -21.56
N ILE A 248 -13.67 -32.64 -22.47
CA ILE A 248 -13.88 -32.36 -23.89
C ILE A 248 -15.34 -32.59 -24.26
N TRP A 249 -15.81 -31.98 -25.35
CA TRP A 249 -17.20 -32.10 -25.75
C TRP A 249 -17.35 -31.94 -27.26
N GLY A 250 -18.38 -32.54 -27.84
CA GLY A 250 -18.72 -32.36 -29.25
C GLY A 250 -20.22 -32.29 -29.47
N SER A 251 -20.62 -32.03 -30.71
CA SER A 251 -22.03 -31.93 -31.09
C SER A 251 -22.76 -33.27 -31.07
N ASP A 252 -22.05 -34.39 -31.21
CA ASP A 252 -22.63 -35.74 -31.30
C ASP A 252 -23.75 -35.80 -32.37
N ALA A 253 -23.51 -35.10 -33.49
CA ALA A 253 -24.51 -34.88 -34.52
C ALA A 253 -24.71 -36.11 -35.41
N HIS A 254 -25.97 -36.48 -35.58
CA HIS A 254 -26.42 -37.59 -36.45
C HIS A 254 -27.29 -37.12 -37.63
N ASP A 255 -27.56 -35.82 -37.71
CA ASP A 255 -28.37 -35.15 -38.70
C ASP A 255 -27.77 -33.78 -39.03
N LEU A 256 -28.19 -33.18 -40.15
CA LEU A 256 -27.65 -31.91 -40.63
C LEU A 256 -27.91 -30.71 -39.70
N ASP A 257 -29.00 -30.71 -38.93
CA ASP A 257 -29.39 -29.54 -38.13
C ASP A 257 -28.44 -29.32 -36.94
N HIS A 258 -27.80 -30.40 -36.47
CA HIS A 258 -26.92 -30.41 -35.30
C HIS A 258 -25.42 -30.40 -35.63
N VAL A 259 -25.02 -30.48 -36.91
CA VAL A 259 -23.61 -30.46 -37.33
C VAL A 259 -22.91 -29.21 -36.78
N ALA A 260 -21.84 -29.43 -36.00
CA ALA A 260 -21.07 -28.37 -35.33
C ALA A 260 -21.93 -27.44 -34.44
N ARG A 261 -23.05 -27.93 -33.90
CA ARG A 261 -23.95 -27.17 -33.02
C ARG A 261 -24.25 -27.96 -31.74
N PRO A 262 -23.29 -28.05 -30.81
CA PRO A 262 -23.53 -28.72 -29.53
C PRO A 262 -24.62 -27.99 -28.74
N ALA A 263 -25.38 -28.75 -27.95
CA ALA A 263 -26.45 -28.20 -27.13
C ALA A 263 -25.96 -27.07 -26.20
N GLU A 264 -26.78 -26.01 -26.07
CA GLU A 264 -26.50 -24.82 -25.26
C GLU A 264 -25.19 -24.09 -25.64
N ASP A 265 -24.75 -24.19 -26.90
CA ASP A 265 -23.50 -23.60 -27.39
C ASP A 265 -22.28 -24.02 -26.56
N ARG A 266 -22.28 -25.23 -26.01
CA ARG A 266 -21.16 -25.76 -25.22
C ARG A 266 -20.03 -26.19 -26.15
N LEU A 267 -19.35 -25.22 -26.75
CA LEU A 267 -18.23 -25.43 -27.65
C LEU A 267 -17.02 -25.98 -26.89
N CYS A 268 -16.23 -26.83 -27.55
CA CYS A 268 -14.98 -27.34 -26.99
C CYS A 268 -13.81 -26.46 -27.46
N TRP A 269 -13.07 -25.95 -26.50
CA TRP A 269 -11.90 -25.12 -26.70
C TRP A 269 -10.67 -25.85 -26.19
N ILE A 270 -9.65 -26.00 -27.03
CA ILE A 270 -8.35 -26.56 -26.62
C ILE A 270 -7.27 -25.52 -26.87
N LYS A 271 -6.42 -25.30 -25.87
CA LYS A 271 -5.34 -24.31 -25.90
C LYS A 271 -4.03 -24.92 -26.39
N GLY A 272 -3.55 -24.44 -27.53
CA GLY A 272 -2.32 -24.94 -28.17
C GLY A 272 -2.38 -24.76 -29.67
N GLU A 273 -1.34 -25.19 -30.38
CA GLU A 273 -1.43 -25.38 -31.82
C GLU A 273 -2.49 -26.46 -32.13
N PRO A 274 -3.36 -26.31 -33.15
CA PRO A 274 -4.32 -27.34 -33.56
C PRO A 274 -3.64 -28.63 -34.07
N SER A 275 -3.05 -29.41 -33.18
CA SER A 275 -2.35 -30.67 -33.42
C SER A 275 -2.74 -31.70 -32.36
N PHE A 276 -2.55 -32.99 -32.64
CA PHE A 276 -2.91 -34.04 -31.69
C PHE A 276 -2.11 -33.93 -30.38
N ASP A 277 -0.91 -33.35 -30.43
CA ASP A 277 -0.11 -33.03 -29.25
C ASP A 277 -0.77 -32.01 -28.32
N ALA A 278 -1.59 -31.08 -28.82
CA ALA A 278 -2.34 -30.17 -27.93
C ALA A 278 -3.37 -30.92 -27.08
N LEU A 279 -3.98 -31.98 -27.61
CA LEU A 279 -4.85 -32.86 -26.83
C LEU A 279 -4.04 -33.67 -25.80
N ARG A 280 -2.85 -34.19 -26.18
CA ARG A 280 -1.93 -34.84 -25.22
C ARG A 280 -1.48 -33.87 -24.12
N GLN A 281 -1.20 -32.62 -24.46
CA GLN A 281 -0.89 -31.58 -23.48
C GLN A 281 -2.07 -31.28 -22.56
N ALA A 282 -3.30 -31.26 -23.08
CA ALA A 282 -4.49 -31.10 -22.25
C ALA A 282 -4.71 -32.29 -21.30
N TYR A 283 -4.25 -33.49 -21.63
CA TYR A 283 -4.23 -34.60 -20.68
C TYR A 283 -3.25 -34.35 -19.51
N LEU A 284 -2.06 -33.80 -19.79
CA LEU A 284 -1.06 -33.47 -18.76
C LEU A 284 -1.41 -32.22 -17.94
N ASP A 285 -2.05 -31.25 -18.60
CA ASP A 285 -2.48 -29.96 -18.06
C ASP A 285 -3.97 -29.72 -18.43
N PRO A 286 -4.91 -30.35 -17.68
CA PRO A 286 -6.35 -30.34 -17.95
C PRO A 286 -7.01 -28.97 -18.13
N GLU A 287 -6.44 -27.91 -17.58
CA GLU A 287 -6.97 -26.55 -17.74
C GLU A 287 -6.86 -26.03 -19.18
N ARG A 288 -6.11 -26.71 -20.05
CA ARG A 288 -6.02 -26.42 -21.48
C ARG A 288 -7.23 -26.88 -22.29
N ALA A 289 -8.17 -27.60 -21.70
CA ALA A 289 -9.45 -27.94 -22.30
C ALA A 289 -10.58 -27.20 -21.57
N TYR A 290 -11.45 -26.54 -22.34
CA TYR A 290 -12.53 -25.73 -21.79
C TYR A 290 -13.80 -25.90 -22.61
N VAL A 291 -14.92 -26.19 -21.94
CA VAL A 291 -16.23 -26.37 -22.59
C VAL A 291 -17.16 -25.25 -22.18
N ALA A 292 -17.48 -24.36 -23.12
CA ALA A 292 -18.34 -23.19 -22.93
C ALA A 292 -18.61 -22.48 -24.28
N PRO A 293 -19.58 -21.53 -24.34
CA PRO A 293 -19.77 -20.68 -25.52
C PRO A 293 -18.52 -19.91 -25.94
N ASP A 294 -17.77 -19.37 -24.97
CA ASP A 294 -16.56 -18.58 -25.17
C ASP A 294 -15.36 -19.17 -24.43
N PRO A 295 -14.13 -19.02 -24.94
CA PRO A 295 -12.93 -19.46 -24.24
C PRO A 295 -12.66 -18.55 -23.02
N PRO A 296 -11.89 -19.02 -22.03
CA PRO A 296 -11.60 -18.23 -20.85
C PRO A 296 -10.70 -17.03 -21.19
N SER A 297 -11.09 -15.85 -20.69
CA SER A 297 -10.29 -14.61 -20.77
C SER A 297 -9.89 -14.15 -19.36
N TRP A 298 -8.59 -14.03 -19.12
CA TRP A 298 -8.02 -13.72 -17.80
C TRP A 298 -7.40 -12.31 -17.72
N ALA A 299 -7.25 -11.60 -18.84
CA ALA A 299 -6.76 -10.23 -18.85
C ALA A 299 -7.49 -9.35 -19.87
N THR A 300 -7.64 -8.07 -19.49
CA THR A 300 -8.20 -7.04 -20.35
C THR A 300 -7.28 -6.82 -21.55
N PRO A 301 -7.78 -6.83 -22.81
CA PRO A 301 -6.95 -6.69 -24.00
C PRO A 301 -6.06 -5.44 -24.02
N SER A 302 -6.43 -4.35 -23.34
CA SER A 302 -5.63 -3.13 -23.24
C SER A 302 -4.34 -3.27 -22.42
N GLN A 303 -4.19 -4.37 -21.66
CA GLN A 303 -3.03 -4.68 -20.82
C GLN A 303 -2.13 -5.78 -21.41
N ILE A 304 -2.46 -6.28 -22.59
CA ILE A 304 -1.73 -7.37 -23.25
C ILE A 304 -0.98 -6.79 -24.45
N ILE A 305 0.32 -7.04 -24.53
CA ILE A 305 1.08 -6.79 -25.76
C ILE A 305 0.80 -7.94 -26.70
N ASP A 306 0.22 -7.64 -27.87
CA ASP A 306 -0.28 -8.58 -28.86
C ASP A 306 0.79 -8.87 -29.94
N GLU A 307 1.52 -7.84 -30.35
CA GLU A 307 2.54 -7.92 -31.40
C GLU A 307 3.69 -6.93 -31.15
N VAL A 308 4.90 -7.35 -31.53
CA VAL A 308 6.10 -6.52 -31.59
C VAL A 308 6.58 -6.46 -33.04
N VAL A 309 6.67 -5.25 -33.59
CA VAL A 309 7.18 -5.00 -34.95
C VAL A 309 8.41 -4.10 -34.88
N ILE A 310 9.55 -4.57 -35.39
CA ILE A 310 10.80 -3.83 -35.47
C ILE A 310 10.97 -3.32 -36.90
N SER A 311 10.88 -2.00 -37.08
CA SER A 311 10.96 -1.32 -38.38
C SER A 311 12.34 -0.69 -38.58
N ASN A 312 12.71 -0.47 -39.85
CA ASN A 312 13.97 0.18 -40.25
C ASN A 312 15.24 -0.48 -39.67
N ALA A 313 15.16 -1.78 -39.33
CA ALA A 313 16.23 -2.54 -38.72
C ALA A 313 16.65 -3.71 -39.65
N PRO A 314 17.51 -3.48 -40.67
CA PRO A 314 17.91 -4.53 -41.61
C PRO A 314 18.68 -5.69 -40.94
N TRP A 315 19.18 -5.49 -39.72
CA TRP A 315 19.82 -6.50 -38.90
C TRP A 315 18.83 -7.43 -38.19
N ALA A 316 17.55 -7.06 -38.08
CA ALA A 316 16.52 -7.86 -37.44
C ALA A 316 16.00 -8.94 -38.42
N LYS A 317 16.49 -10.17 -38.27
CA LYS A 317 16.05 -11.32 -39.10
C LYS A 317 14.56 -11.65 -38.91
N THR A 318 14.04 -11.39 -37.73
CA THR A 318 12.65 -11.66 -37.34
C THR A 318 12.02 -10.37 -36.81
N PRO A 319 11.63 -9.44 -37.70
CA PRO A 319 11.13 -8.14 -37.29
C PRO A 319 9.68 -8.19 -36.78
N HIS A 320 8.93 -9.26 -37.05
CA HIS A 320 7.55 -9.46 -36.59
C HIS A 320 7.47 -10.60 -35.58
N VAL A 321 7.04 -10.30 -34.36
CA VAL A 321 6.89 -11.26 -33.27
C VAL A 321 5.49 -11.14 -32.68
N GLY A 322 4.65 -12.17 -32.89
CA GLY A 322 3.38 -12.29 -32.19
C GLY A 322 3.58 -12.80 -30.76
N LEU A 323 2.93 -12.18 -29.78
CA LEU A 323 3.01 -12.61 -28.39
C LEU A 323 1.70 -13.28 -27.97
N ASN A 324 1.80 -14.42 -27.28
CA ASN A 324 0.64 -15.03 -26.63
C ASN A 324 0.22 -14.15 -25.45
N PRO A 325 -1.08 -14.08 -25.15
CA PRO A 325 -1.50 -13.49 -23.90
C PRO A 325 -0.97 -14.35 -22.75
N GLY A 326 -0.35 -13.72 -21.75
CA GLY A 326 -0.06 -14.31 -20.45
C GLY A 326 1.43 -14.41 -20.21
N LEU A 327 1.89 -15.59 -19.80
CA LEU A 327 3.31 -15.86 -19.63
C LEU A 327 3.93 -16.26 -20.98
N VAL A 328 4.91 -15.48 -21.45
CA VAL A 328 5.73 -15.80 -22.62
C VAL A 328 7.16 -16.08 -22.15
N ALA A 329 7.67 -17.27 -22.48
CA ALA A 329 9.05 -17.65 -22.21
C ALA A 329 9.92 -17.49 -23.47
N ILE A 330 10.96 -16.65 -23.39
CA ILE A 330 11.91 -16.44 -24.49
C ILE A 330 13.14 -17.33 -24.25
N ILE A 331 13.28 -18.40 -25.05
CA ILE A 331 14.33 -19.41 -24.91
C ILE A 331 15.31 -19.32 -26.09
N GLY A 332 16.60 -19.56 -25.84
CA GLY A 332 17.62 -19.56 -26.89
C GLY A 332 19.03 -19.60 -26.34
N ALA A 333 20.01 -19.87 -27.20
CA ALA A 333 21.43 -19.92 -26.83
C ALA A 333 21.97 -18.57 -26.32
N ARG A 334 23.11 -18.58 -25.63
CA ARG A 334 23.78 -17.33 -25.22
C ARG A 334 24.10 -16.49 -26.46
N GLY A 335 23.77 -15.21 -26.43
CA GLY A 335 23.99 -14.29 -27.57
C GLY A 335 22.90 -14.32 -28.64
N SER A 336 21.82 -15.09 -28.48
CA SER A 336 20.73 -15.18 -29.47
C SER A 336 19.75 -13.99 -29.48
N GLY A 337 20.05 -12.89 -28.78
CA GLY A 337 19.21 -11.68 -28.78
C GLY A 337 18.03 -11.68 -27.78
N LYS A 338 17.96 -12.58 -26.80
CA LYS A 338 16.86 -12.61 -25.80
C LYS A 338 16.69 -11.29 -25.03
N THR A 339 17.78 -10.82 -24.41
CA THR A 339 17.81 -9.55 -23.68
C THR A 339 17.58 -8.37 -24.62
N ALA A 340 18.06 -8.44 -25.87
CA ALA A 340 17.82 -7.41 -26.86
C ALA A 340 16.33 -7.24 -27.17
N LEU A 341 15.59 -8.35 -27.35
CA LEU A 341 14.15 -8.30 -27.55
C LEU A 341 13.43 -7.72 -26.32
N ALA A 342 13.83 -8.09 -25.11
CA ALA A 342 13.26 -7.54 -23.87
C ALA A 342 13.52 -6.02 -23.74
N ASP A 343 14.75 -5.57 -24.03
CA ASP A 343 15.11 -4.13 -24.01
C ASP A 343 14.31 -3.36 -25.08
N ILE A 344 14.11 -3.93 -26.27
CA ILE A 344 13.29 -3.34 -27.35
C ILE A 344 11.82 -3.19 -26.93
N ILE A 345 11.24 -4.22 -26.30
CA ILE A 345 9.87 -4.15 -25.78
C ILE A 345 9.77 -3.08 -24.67
N ALA A 346 10.76 -3.01 -23.78
CA ALA A 346 10.81 -2.01 -22.73
C ALA A 346 10.87 -0.58 -23.29
N ALA A 347 11.68 -0.35 -24.32
CA ALA A 347 11.74 0.93 -25.02
C ALA A 347 10.41 1.29 -25.69
N GLY A 348 9.75 0.31 -26.32
CA GLY A 348 8.41 0.50 -26.89
C GLY A 348 7.33 0.83 -25.86
N CYS A 349 7.54 0.45 -24.60
CA CYS A 349 6.62 0.70 -23.49
C CYS A 349 6.94 1.97 -22.67
N ASP A 350 7.91 2.78 -23.08
CA ASP A 350 8.46 3.90 -22.28
C ASP A 350 8.95 3.47 -20.88
N SER A 351 9.37 2.20 -20.75
CA SER A 351 9.81 1.59 -19.49
C SER A 351 11.31 1.24 -19.51
N TYR A 352 12.06 1.87 -20.41
CA TYR A 352 13.50 1.69 -20.54
C TYR A 352 14.25 2.64 -19.59
N GLU A 353 15.23 2.10 -18.88
CA GLU A 353 16.10 2.86 -17.98
C GLU A 353 17.54 2.78 -18.51
N HIS A 354 18.11 3.94 -18.84
CA HIS A 354 19.51 4.05 -19.22
C HIS A 354 20.41 3.92 -17.97
N ASN A 355 21.42 3.05 -18.04
CA ASN A 355 22.42 2.90 -16.99
C ASN A 355 23.84 3.04 -17.57
N SER A 356 24.51 4.13 -17.20
CA SER A 356 25.85 4.48 -17.70
C SER A 356 26.96 3.52 -17.22
N GLU A 357 26.77 2.87 -16.07
CA GLU A 357 27.78 1.96 -15.50
C GLU A 357 27.70 0.56 -16.10
N ARG A 358 26.51 0.14 -16.55
CA ARG A 358 26.26 -1.17 -17.16
C ARG A 358 25.34 -1.02 -18.36
N PRO A 359 25.88 -0.67 -19.54
CA PRO A 359 25.06 -0.35 -20.71
C PRO A 359 24.21 -1.55 -21.17
N SER A 360 22.96 -1.28 -21.52
CA SER A 360 22.00 -2.28 -22.02
C SER A 360 22.37 -2.80 -23.42
N PHE A 361 21.54 -3.64 -24.03
CA PHE A 361 21.72 -3.90 -25.48
C PHE A 361 21.57 -2.62 -26.31
N LEU A 362 20.57 -1.78 -26.03
CA LEU A 362 20.29 -0.57 -26.80
C LEU A 362 21.47 0.42 -26.75
N ASP A 363 22.07 0.59 -25.57
CA ASP A 363 23.23 1.47 -25.41
C ASP A 363 24.46 0.95 -26.18
N ARG A 364 24.70 -0.37 -26.11
CA ARG A 364 25.84 -1.01 -26.79
C ARG A 364 25.69 -1.05 -28.31
N ALA A 365 24.45 -1.11 -28.79
CA ALA A 365 24.14 -1.19 -30.21
C ALA A 365 23.80 0.17 -30.83
N ALA A 366 23.92 1.29 -30.10
CA ALA A 366 23.47 2.62 -30.53
C ALA A 366 23.93 3.00 -31.95
N GLU A 367 25.18 2.70 -32.32
CA GLU A 367 25.73 2.97 -33.66
C GLU A 367 25.03 2.19 -34.79
N HIS A 368 24.33 1.11 -34.46
CA HIS A 368 23.60 0.23 -35.38
C HIS A 368 22.07 0.41 -35.32
N LEU A 369 21.58 1.25 -34.41
CA LEU A 369 20.14 1.48 -34.20
C LEU A 369 19.61 2.74 -34.90
N GLY A 370 20.45 3.51 -35.60
CA GLY A 370 20.04 4.76 -36.25
C GLY A 370 18.83 4.60 -37.17
N GLY A 371 17.72 5.28 -36.83
CA GLY A 371 16.46 5.21 -37.56
C GLY A 371 15.60 3.97 -37.32
N ALA A 372 16.05 3.02 -36.48
CA ALA A 372 15.27 1.84 -36.11
C ALA A 372 14.13 2.21 -35.15
N GLU A 373 12.97 1.60 -35.36
CA GLU A 373 11.76 1.84 -34.56
C GLU A 373 11.16 0.53 -34.07
N VAL A 374 10.43 0.59 -32.96
CA VAL A 374 9.60 -0.50 -32.47
C VAL A 374 8.15 -0.04 -32.42
N THR A 375 7.25 -0.84 -32.97
CA THR A 375 5.80 -0.69 -32.84
C THR A 375 5.26 -1.84 -32.02
N LEU A 376 4.62 -1.51 -30.89
CA LEU A 376 3.89 -2.44 -30.06
C LEU A 376 2.40 -2.32 -30.34
N THR A 377 1.77 -3.40 -30.76
CA THR A 377 0.30 -3.47 -30.87
C THR A 377 -0.23 -4.12 -29.60
N TRP A 378 -1.18 -3.48 -28.95
CA TRP A 378 -1.85 -4.02 -27.76
C TRP A 378 -3.06 -4.88 -28.16
N GLY A 379 -3.56 -5.72 -27.25
CA GLY A 379 -4.66 -6.65 -27.54
C GLY A 379 -5.97 -5.96 -27.95
N ASN A 380 -6.15 -4.68 -27.60
CA ASN A 380 -7.23 -3.82 -28.09
C ASN A 380 -6.96 -3.18 -29.46
N ARG A 381 -5.93 -3.65 -30.19
CA ARG A 381 -5.46 -3.14 -31.49
C ARG A 381 -4.95 -1.70 -31.46
N ASP A 382 -4.57 -1.19 -30.30
CA ASP A 382 -3.96 0.13 -30.13
C ASP A 382 -2.45 0.04 -30.41
N PRO A 383 -1.91 0.72 -31.44
CA PRO A 383 -0.49 0.69 -31.75
C PRO A 383 0.28 1.81 -31.04
N MET A 384 1.51 1.52 -30.62
CA MET A 384 2.43 2.48 -30.01
C MET A 384 3.81 2.34 -30.63
N THR A 385 4.26 3.37 -31.33
CA THR A 385 5.58 3.40 -31.99
C THR A 385 6.55 4.26 -31.20
N ARG A 386 7.78 3.77 -31.04
CA ARG A 386 8.89 4.46 -30.37
C ARG A 386 10.19 4.27 -31.15
N SER A 387 11.06 5.26 -31.07
CA SER A 387 12.41 5.15 -31.64
C SER A 387 13.30 4.28 -30.74
N LEU A 388 14.15 3.45 -31.37
CA LEU A 388 15.19 2.68 -30.69
C LEU A 388 16.54 3.41 -30.63
N ASP A 389 16.74 4.47 -31.44
CA ASP A 389 17.98 5.26 -31.42
C ASP A 389 18.02 6.29 -30.28
N SER A 390 16.86 6.75 -29.86
CA SER A 390 16.65 7.77 -28.84
C SER A 390 15.48 7.33 -27.94
N PRO A 391 15.62 6.21 -27.21
CA PRO A 391 14.54 5.70 -26.39
C PRO A 391 14.16 6.73 -25.33
N VAL A 392 12.86 6.93 -25.12
CA VAL A 392 12.36 7.78 -24.03
C VAL A 392 12.74 7.11 -22.72
N ASN A 393 13.65 7.75 -21.97
CA ASN A 393 13.98 7.30 -20.63
C ASN A 393 12.77 7.49 -19.71
N TRP A 394 12.66 6.61 -18.72
CA TRP A 394 11.77 6.78 -17.58
C TRP A 394 11.90 8.20 -17.02
N SER A 395 10.92 9.06 -17.32
CA SER A 395 10.84 10.46 -16.89
C SER A 395 9.49 10.69 -16.23
N SER A 396 9.33 11.79 -15.49
CA SER A 396 8.06 12.18 -14.89
C SER A 396 6.92 12.37 -15.91
N ASP A 397 7.26 12.48 -17.20
CA ASP A 397 6.33 12.73 -18.30
C ASP A 397 5.98 11.44 -19.06
N ALA A 398 6.66 10.32 -18.76
CA ALA A 398 6.41 9.02 -19.36
C ALA A 398 5.33 8.24 -18.59
N TYR A 399 4.38 7.64 -19.31
CA TYR A 399 3.40 6.72 -18.74
C TYR A 399 3.75 5.28 -19.17
N PRO A 400 4.63 4.58 -18.44
CA PRO A 400 5.04 3.23 -18.81
C PRO A 400 3.86 2.28 -18.72
N ARG A 401 3.44 1.72 -19.87
CA ARG A 401 2.32 0.75 -19.93
C ARG A 401 2.72 -0.65 -19.49
N ALA A 402 4.02 -0.94 -19.46
CA ALA A 402 4.58 -2.19 -18.97
C ALA A 402 5.71 -1.90 -17.99
N ARG A 403 6.01 -2.87 -17.14
CA ARG A 403 7.14 -2.80 -16.21
C ARG A 403 8.26 -3.71 -16.70
N TYR A 404 9.44 -3.14 -16.89
CA TYR A 404 10.63 -3.91 -17.22
C TYR A 404 11.46 -4.22 -15.97
N LEU A 405 11.62 -5.51 -15.66
CA LEU A 405 12.45 -5.98 -14.57
C LEU A 405 13.75 -6.57 -15.15
N SER A 406 14.70 -5.70 -15.49
CA SER A 406 15.98 -6.14 -16.02
C SER A 406 16.81 -6.87 -14.96
N GLN A 407 17.74 -7.73 -15.38
CA GLN A 407 18.66 -8.39 -14.45
C GLN A 407 19.45 -7.35 -13.61
N GLN A 408 19.88 -6.26 -14.24
CA GLN A 408 20.63 -5.20 -13.56
C GLN A 408 19.78 -4.45 -12.55
N PHE A 409 18.51 -4.20 -12.88
CA PHE A 409 17.54 -3.58 -11.98
C PHE A 409 17.40 -4.41 -10.68
N VAL A 410 17.24 -5.73 -10.82
CA VAL A 410 17.15 -6.64 -9.67
C VAL A 410 18.44 -6.66 -8.85
N GLU A 411 19.61 -6.71 -9.51
CA GLU A 411 20.91 -6.67 -8.83
C GLU A 411 21.13 -5.36 -8.07
N HIS A 412 20.75 -4.22 -8.66
CA HIS A 412 20.86 -2.90 -8.02
C HIS A 412 19.92 -2.79 -6.81
N LEU A 413 18.66 -3.19 -6.94
CA LEU A 413 17.69 -3.24 -5.83
C LEU A 413 18.18 -4.07 -4.65
N CYS A 414 18.93 -5.15 -4.91
CA CYS A 414 19.48 -6.01 -3.88
C CYS A 414 20.84 -5.54 -3.33
N SER A 415 21.36 -4.41 -3.80
CA SER A 415 22.61 -3.81 -3.32
C SER A 415 22.37 -2.82 -2.18
N ASN A 416 23.40 -2.53 -1.38
CA ASN A 416 23.31 -1.53 -0.30
C ASN A 416 22.96 -0.13 -0.83
N GLU A 417 23.41 0.20 -2.05
CA GLU A 417 23.16 1.50 -2.69
C GLU A 417 21.72 1.62 -3.22
N GLY A 418 21.10 0.51 -3.63
CA GLY A 418 19.72 0.46 -4.12
C GLY A 418 18.66 0.35 -3.03
N MET A 419 19.05 0.31 -1.75
CA MET A 419 18.11 0.23 -0.62
C MET A 419 17.04 1.35 -0.62
N PRO A 420 17.35 2.62 -0.91
CA PRO A 420 16.32 3.66 -1.00
C PRO A 420 15.28 3.37 -2.10
N SER A 421 15.73 2.91 -3.27
CA SER A 421 14.86 2.53 -4.39
C SER A 421 13.98 1.33 -4.05
N LEU A 422 14.53 0.36 -3.31
CA LEU A 422 13.77 -0.77 -2.80
C LEU A 422 12.70 -0.34 -1.80
N ILE A 423 13.01 0.60 -0.90
CA ILE A 423 12.04 1.15 0.06
C ILE A 423 10.90 1.85 -0.69
N ALA A 424 11.21 2.72 -1.64
CA ALA A 424 10.19 3.41 -2.44
C ALA A 424 9.28 2.42 -3.19
N GLU A 425 9.85 1.32 -3.68
CA GLU A 425 9.08 0.28 -4.34
C GLU A 425 8.19 -0.50 -3.36
N ILE A 426 8.70 -0.83 -2.17
CA ILE A 426 7.91 -1.44 -1.09
C ILE A 426 6.75 -0.53 -0.70
N GLU A 427 7.00 0.77 -0.51
CA GLU A 427 5.98 1.77 -0.20
C GLU A 427 4.92 1.86 -1.31
N ARG A 428 5.33 1.81 -2.58
CA ARG A 428 4.40 1.75 -3.72
C ARG A 428 3.52 0.51 -3.69
N VAL A 429 4.09 -0.66 -3.41
CA VAL A 429 3.35 -1.93 -3.30
C VAL A 429 2.39 -1.88 -2.10
N ILE A 430 2.80 -1.29 -0.98
CA ILE A 430 1.93 -1.05 0.18
C ILE A 430 0.75 -0.16 -0.24
N PHE A 431 1.01 0.95 -0.92
CA PHE A 431 -0.02 1.84 -1.43
C PHE A 431 -0.98 1.17 -2.43
N GLU A 432 -0.45 0.37 -3.37
CA GLU A 432 -1.27 -0.42 -4.30
C GLU A 432 -2.12 -1.48 -3.60
N ALA A 433 -1.70 -1.95 -2.42
CA ALA A 433 -2.47 -2.89 -1.62
C ALA A 433 -3.74 -2.28 -1.04
N HIS A 434 -3.78 -0.97 -0.80
CA HIS A 434 -4.96 -0.23 -0.34
C HIS A 434 -6.02 -0.12 -1.44
N PRO A 435 -7.31 -0.42 -1.15
CA PRO A 435 -8.44 -0.09 -2.01
C PRO A 435 -8.45 1.41 -2.35
N THR A 436 -8.88 1.78 -3.56
CA THR A 436 -8.89 3.18 -4.02
C THR A 436 -9.65 4.12 -3.08
N LEU A 437 -10.72 3.64 -2.44
CA LEU A 437 -11.52 4.42 -1.48
C LEU A 437 -10.78 4.68 -0.15
N GLU A 438 -9.84 3.82 0.24
CA GLU A 438 -9.06 3.93 1.48
C GLU A 438 -7.77 4.75 1.29
N ARG A 439 -7.49 5.20 0.06
CA ARG A 439 -6.32 6.04 -0.25
C ARG A 439 -6.55 7.52 0.03
N ASP A 440 -7.75 7.92 0.44
CA ASP A 440 -8.10 9.31 0.81
C ASP A 440 -7.68 10.39 -0.20
N GLY A 441 -7.65 10.03 -1.49
CA GLY A 441 -7.23 10.91 -2.59
C GLY A 441 -5.72 11.11 -2.73
N ALA A 442 -4.88 10.45 -1.92
CA ALA A 442 -3.44 10.40 -2.11
C ALA A 442 -3.09 9.68 -3.42
N VAL A 443 -2.00 10.09 -4.07
CA VAL A 443 -1.50 9.45 -5.31
C VAL A 443 -0.27 8.57 -5.10
N ASN A 444 0.32 8.61 -3.90
CA ASN A 444 1.45 7.78 -3.49
C ASN A 444 1.40 7.50 -1.98
N PHE A 445 2.27 6.59 -1.53
CA PHE A 445 2.34 6.19 -0.12
C PHE A 445 2.71 7.35 0.81
N GLN A 446 3.62 8.23 0.39
CA GLN A 446 4.09 9.33 1.23
C GLN A 446 2.98 10.33 1.56
N GLU A 447 2.13 10.66 0.58
CA GLU A 447 0.95 11.49 0.79
C GLU A 447 -0.07 10.84 1.72
N LEU A 448 -0.29 9.52 1.58
CA LEU A 448 -1.20 8.78 2.45
C LEU A 448 -0.67 8.74 3.90
N LEU A 449 0.63 8.47 4.06
CA LEU A 449 1.30 8.50 5.35
C LEU A 449 1.20 9.88 5.98
N GLU A 450 1.48 10.95 5.23
CA GLU A 450 1.40 12.31 5.74
C GLU A 450 -0.04 12.66 6.16
N LEU A 451 -1.05 12.25 5.39
CA LEU A 451 -2.45 12.48 5.74
C LEU A 451 -2.87 11.89 7.08
N HIS A 452 -2.36 10.69 7.41
CA HIS A 452 -2.74 9.98 8.63
C HIS A 452 -1.80 10.28 9.80
N ALA A 453 -0.52 10.57 9.54
CA ALA A 453 0.49 10.77 10.59
C ALA A 453 0.74 12.24 10.97
N CYS A 454 0.36 13.20 10.12
CA CYS A 454 0.64 14.63 10.34
C CYS A 454 0.11 15.13 11.69
N GLU A 455 -1.11 14.75 12.10
CA GLU A 455 -1.66 15.14 13.41
C GLU A 455 -0.74 14.76 14.58
N PHE A 456 -0.20 13.54 14.55
CA PHE A 456 0.66 13.03 15.61
C PHE A 456 2.06 13.65 15.56
N ARG A 457 2.60 13.91 14.37
CA ARG A 457 3.88 14.64 14.18
C ARG A 457 3.78 16.08 14.68
N ASP A 458 2.67 16.75 14.41
CA ASP A 458 2.42 18.13 14.87
C ASP A 458 2.20 18.17 16.38
N ALA A 459 1.44 17.22 16.93
CA ALA A 459 1.27 17.07 18.38
C ALA A 459 2.62 16.87 19.07
N ARG A 460 3.47 16.00 18.53
CA ARG A 460 4.83 15.78 19.04
C ARG A 460 5.66 17.06 19.03
N THR A 461 5.70 17.76 17.90
CA THR A 461 6.48 19.01 17.76
C THR A 461 6.05 20.05 18.78
N ARG A 462 4.73 20.23 18.95
CA ARG A 462 4.16 21.17 19.93
C ARG A 462 4.54 20.84 21.36
N GLU A 463 4.50 19.56 21.74
CA GLU A 463 4.89 19.12 23.08
C GLU A 463 6.41 19.24 23.30
N GLU A 464 7.23 18.98 22.28
CA GLU A 464 8.69 19.20 22.34
C GLU A 464 9.03 20.69 22.55
N GLU A 465 8.33 21.61 21.88
CA GLU A 465 8.47 23.06 22.11
C GLU A 465 8.01 23.47 23.52
N ALA A 466 6.88 22.94 24.00
CA ALA A 466 6.39 23.18 25.35
C ALA A 466 7.41 22.70 26.41
N LEU A 467 8.04 21.55 26.20
CA LEU A 467 9.09 21.01 27.07
C LEU A 467 10.35 21.89 27.10
N ALA A 468 10.74 22.47 25.97
CA ALA A 468 11.85 23.42 25.90
C ALA A 468 11.55 24.67 26.74
N ASN A 469 10.35 25.25 26.58
CA ASN A 469 9.90 26.42 27.34
C ASN A 469 9.82 26.13 28.85
N LEU A 470 9.22 24.99 29.25
CA LEU A 470 9.17 24.58 30.66
C LEU A 470 10.57 24.40 31.25
N SER A 471 11.50 23.82 30.48
CA SER A 471 12.88 23.63 30.94
C SER A 471 13.62 24.95 31.17
N GLU A 472 13.40 25.95 30.32
CA GLU A 472 13.93 27.30 30.51
C GLU A 472 13.35 27.95 31.77
N GLN A 473 12.03 27.88 31.96
CA GLN A 473 11.35 28.43 33.14
C GLN A 473 11.83 27.77 34.44
N ILE A 474 12.00 26.45 34.46
CA ILE A 474 12.60 25.72 35.58
C ILE A 474 14.00 26.26 35.87
N GLY A 475 14.82 26.47 34.83
CA GLY A 475 16.16 27.05 34.97
C GLY A 475 16.15 28.45 35.60
N VAL A 476 15.22 29.31 35.17
CA VAL A 476 15.03 30.66 35.73
C VAL A 476 14.64 30.58 37.22
N GLU A 477 13.65 29.77 37.58
CA GLU A 477 13.19 29.65 38.97
C GLU A 477 14.25 29.00 39.89
N LEU A 478 15.01 28.02 39.41
CA LEU A 478 16.14 27.45 40.15
C LEU A 478 17.26 28.49 40.37
N ASN A 479 17.54 29.33 39.37
CA ASN A 479 18.52 30.41 39.51
C ASN A 479 18.08 31.45 40.54
N LYS A 480 16.80 31.83 40.56
CA LYS A 480 16.22 32.69 41.60
C LYS A 480 16.40 32.06 42.98
N SER A 481 16.05 30.77 43.13
CA SER A 481 16.18 30.04 44.39
C SER A 481 17.62 30.00 44.92
N ARG A 482 18.62 29.81 44.05
CA ARG A 482 20.05 29.84 44.43
C ARG A 482 20.52 31.21 44.92
N GLN A 483 19.93 32.29 44.40
CA GLN A 483 20.29 33.65 44.78
C GLN A 483 19.65 34.13 46.08
N VAL A 484 18.68 33.40 46.65
CA VAL A 484 17.96 33.80 47.88
C VAL A 484 18.93 34.16 49.01
N ALA A 485 19.96 33.33 49.26
CA ALA A 485 20.94 33.60 50.32
C ALA A 485 21.74 34.88 50.04
N THR A 486 22.23 35.06 48.81
CA THR A 486 22.99 36.24 48.40
C THR A 486 22.17 37.51 48.49
N ILE A 487 20.94 37.52 47.98
CA ILE A 487 20.04 38.68 48.06
C ILE A 487 19.68 38.99 49.51
N ARG A 488 19.45 37.97 50.35
CA ARG A 488 19.23 38.16 51.79
C ARG A 488 20.42 38.85 52.46
N THR A 489 21.65 38.42 52.16
CA THR A 489 22.87 39.09 52.65
C THR A 489 22.95 40.54 52.17
N GLN A 490 22.65 40.82 50.90
CA GLN A 490 22.64 42.19 50.36
C GLN A 490 21.59 43.07 51.06
N VAL A 491 20.38 42.53 51.32
CA VAL A 491 19.34 43.21 52.11
C VAL A 491 19.87 43.55 53.51
N ASP A 492 20.50 42.61 54.19
CA ASP A 492 21.03 42.81 55.54
C ASP A 492 22.21 43.81 55.57
N GLU A 493 23.10 43.76 54.59
CA GLU A 493 24.21 44.72 54.44
C GLU A 493 23.70 46.13 54.11
N LYS A 494 22.71 46.26 53.23
CA LYS A 494 22.08 47.55 52.92
C LYS A 494 21.39 48.13 54.16
N LYS A 495 20.67 47.31 54.94
CA LYS A 495 20.11 47.73 56.24
C LYS A 495 21.20 48.28 57.18
N LYS A 496 22.34 47.59 57.28
CA LYS A 496 23.48 48.07 58.09
C LYS A 496 24.09 49.37 57.55
N LEU A 497 24.23 49.51 56.22
CA LEU A 497 24.74 50.72 55.59
C LEU A 497 23.83 51.94 55.85
N ILE A 498 22.53 51.75 55.69
CA ILE A 498 21.52 52.77 55.99
C ILE A 498 21.62 53.19 57.47
N ALA A 499 21.76 52.23 58.40
CA ALA A 499 21.94 52.52 59.82
C ALA A 499 23.23 53.33 60.11
N ARG A 500 24.32 53.07 59.39
CA ARG A 500 25.56 53.87 59.49
C ARG A 500 25.33 55.30 59.01
N TYR A 501 24.71 55.49 57.84
CA TYR A 501 24.39 56.84 57.34
C TYR A 501 23.42 57.59 58.25
N GLN A 502 22.45 56.90 58.85
CA GLN A 502 21.57 57.50 59.87
C GLN A 502 22.37 57.97 61.09
N THR A 503 23.39 57.21 61.51
CA THR A 503 24.30 57.59 62.61
C THR A 503 25.19 58.78 62.22
N ASP A 504 25.77 58.79 61.02
CA ASP A 504 26.57 59.90 60.50
C ASP A 504 25.75 61.19 60.43
N ARG A 505 24.50 61.10 59.94
CA ARG A 505 23.55 62.23 59.93
C ARG A 505 23.30 62.74 61.34
N LYS A 506 23.08 61.84 62.32
CA LYS A 506 22.87 62.22 63.72
C LYS A 506 24.08 62.96 64.31
N ASN A 507 25.29 62.58 63.91
CA ASN A 507 26.54 63.21 64.37
C ASN A 507 26.80 64.60 63.75
N LEU A 508 26.17 64.92 62.61
CA LEU A 508 26.24 66.24 61.96
C LEU A 508 25.26 67.26 62.55
N LEU A 509 24.33 66.83 63.40
CA LEU A 509 23.40 67.71 64.10
C LEU A 509 24.07 68.34 65.34
N PRO A 510 23.69 69.56 65.76
CA PRO A 510 24.25 70.21 66.95
C PRO A 510 24.08 69.36 68.22
N LYS A 511 25.12 69.26 69.06
CA LYS A 511 25.05 68.54 70.34
C LYS A 511 24.27 69.34 71.40
N GLY A 512 22.94 69.19 71.41
CA GLY A 512 22.01 69.72 72.42
C GLY A 512 20.55 69.43 72.03
N PRO A 513 19.58 69.37 72.96
CA PRO A 513 18.18 69.09 72.65
C PRO A 513 17.57 70.25 71.86
N SER A 514 17.43 70.07 70.55
CA SER A 514 16.74 71.01 69.66
C SER A 514 15.52 70.31 69.08
N LYS A 515 14.31 70.76 69.47
CA LYS A 515 13.03 70.30 68.88
C LYS A 515 13.00 70.42 67.35
N ILE A 516 13.83 71.31 66.78
CA ILE A 516 13.95 71.55 65.34
C ILE A 516 14.69 70.39 64.65
N ALA A 517 15.71 69.80 65.30
CA ALA A 517 16.46 68.68 64.75
C ALA A 517 15.63 67.37 64.74
N GLU A 518 14.82 67.13 65.78
CA GLU A 518 13.85 66.04 65.81
C GLU A 518 12.77 66.22 64.73
N ARG A 519 12.26 67.44 64.55
CA ARG A 519 11.29 67.74 63.49
C ARG A 519 11.88 67.52 62.09
N LEU A 520 13.14 67.90 61.85
CA LEU A 520 13.82 67.62 60.57
C LEU A 520 13.89 66.11 60.30
N GLN A 521 14.22 65.32 61.32
CA GLN A 521 14.31 63.87 61.25
C GLN A 521 12.95 63.22 60.92
N ASP A 522 11.87 63.69 61.54
CA ASP A 522 10.49 63.22 61.26
C ASP A 522 10.06 63.54 59.83
N LEU A 523 10.36 64.75 59.35
CA LEU A 523 10.01 65.17 57.99
C LEU A 523 10.78 64.40 56.92
N ILE A 524 12.06 64.11 57.15
CA ILE A 524 12.84 63.28 56.23
C ILE A 524 12.29 61.85 56.19
N ASN A 525 11.98 61.26 57.35
CA ASN A 525 11.36 59.93 57.42
C ASN A 525 10.02 59.88 56.69
N ALA A 526 9.20 60.92 56.84
CA ALA A 526 7.93 61.06 56.12
C ALA A 526 8.14 61.23 54.61
N ALA A 527 9.10 62.05 54.18
CA ALA A 527 9.44 62.22 52.77
C ALA A 527 9.91 60.91 52.12
N ASP A 528 10.69 60.09 52.84
CA ASP A 528 11.11 58.78 52.36
C ASP A 528 9.93 57.81 52.19
N LYS A 529 8.97 57.80 53.12
CA LYS A 529 7.71 57.03 52.98
C LYS A 529 6.91 57.49 51.75
N VAL A 530 6.77 58.80 51.55
CA VAL A 530 6.05 59.37 50.40
C VAL A 530 6.75 59.04 49.07
N ARG A 531 8.10 59.10 49.03
CA ARG A 531 8.88 58.61 47.88
C ARG A 531 8.60 57.13 47.58
N GLY A 532 8.44 56.30 48.62
CA GLY A 532 8.02 54.90 48.49
C GLY A 532 6.66 54.74 47.81
N HIS A 533 5.67 55.57 48.16
CA HIS A 533 4.35 55.57 47.49
C HIS A 533 4.43 55.98 46.02
N ILE A 534 5.17 57.06 45.70
CA ILE A 534 5.38 57.50 44.31
C ILE A 534 5.98 56.37 43.48
N ARG A 535 6.98 55.68 44.02
CA ARG A 535 7.65 54.57 43.35
C ARG A 535 6.73 53.37 43.16
N TYR A 536 5.92 53.02 44.17
CA TYR A 536 4.92 51.96 44.05
C TYR A 536 3.98 52.21 42.86
N TYR A 537 3.43 53.42 42.75
CA TYR A 537 2.56 53.78 41.63
C TYR A 537 3.31 53.88 40.29
N ALA A 538 4.59 54.26 40.28
CA ALA A 538 5.41 54.26 39.07
C ALA A 538 5.67 52.84 38.54
N ASN A 539 6.02 51.90 39.42
CA ASN A 539 6.18 50.49 39.06
C ASN A 539 4.84 49.90 38.58
N GLN A 540 3.74 50.22 39.26
CA GLN A 540 2.40 49.81 38.86
C GLN A 540 2.06 50.34 37.45
N GLN A 541 2.32 51.62 37.16
CA GLN A 541 2.07 52.22 35.85
C GLN A 541 2.92 51.56 34.75
N SER A 542 4.20 51.29 35.03
CA SER A 542 5.08 50.58 34.09
C SER A 542 4.56 49.18 33.78
N ALA A 543 4.18 48.41 34.82
CA ALA A 543 3.65 47.05 34.64
C ALA A 543 2.34 47.04 33.83
N ILE A 544 1.42 47.97 34.10
CA ILE A 544 0.17 48.10 33.34
C ILE A 544 0.45 48.47 31.87
N THR A 545 1.48 49.29 31.62
CA THR A 545 1.89 49.65 30.26
C THR A 545 2.42 48.43 29.49
N SER A 546 3.21 47.57 30.15
CA SER A 546 3.66 46.29 29.57
C SER A 546 2.49 45.38 29.23
N ILE A 547 1.53 45.21 30.15
CA ILE A 547 0.31 44.42 29.91
C ILE A 547 -0.48 44.98 28.71
N LYS A 548 -0.60 46.32 28.61
CA LYS A 548 -1.26 46.95 27.46
C LYS A 548 -0.59 46.57 26.13
N ALA A 549 0.74 46.60 26.10
CA ALA A 549 1.52 46.24 24.92
C ALA A 549 1.34 44.75 24.55
N GLU A 550 1.34 43.85 25.53
CA GLU A 550 1.10 42.42 25.33
C GLU A 550 -0.32 42.14 24.79
N VAL A 551 -1.34 42.83 25.32
CA VAL A 551 -2.72 42.74 24.82
C VAL A 551 -2.82 43.21 23.37
N GLN A 552 -2.12 44.30 23.01
CA GLN A 552 -2.08 44.80 21.64
C GLN A 552 -1.37 43.84 20.69
N ASP A 553 -0.21 43.31 21.10
CA ASP A 553 0.55 42.33 20.31
C ASP A 553 -0.23 41.04 20.06
N LEU A 554 -0.95 40.53 21.07
CA LEU A 554 -1.81 39.36 20.89
C LEU A 554 -2.89 39.62 19.83
N ARG A 555 -3.57 40.76 19.90
CA ARG A 555 -4.68 41.11 19.00
C ARG A 555 -4.22 41.44 17.58
N GLN A 556 -3.07 42.10 17.42
CA GLN A 556 -2.59 42.58 16.13
C GLN A 556 -1.78 41.54 15.37
N ASN A 557 -0.96 40.76 16.07
CA ASN A 557 0.02 39.87 15.45
C ASN A 557 -0.30 38.40 15.76
N LYS A 558 -0.21 38.00 17.04
CA LYS A 558 -0.22 36.57 17.41
C LYS A 558 -1.54 35.86 17.09
N ALA A 559 -2.70 36.41 17.48
CA ALA A 559 -3.99 35.76 17.24
C ALA A 559 -4.36 35.69 15.75
N PRO A 560 -4.19 36.76 14.93
CA PRO A 560 -4.37 36.69 13.49
C PRO A 560 -3.41 35.70 12.80
N ASP A 561 -2.14 35.67 13.19
CA ASP A 561 -1.16 34.75 12.59
C ASP A 561 -1.48 33.30 12.95
N THR A 562 -1.83 33.03 14.22
CA THR A 562 -2.29 31.69 14.66
C THR A 562 -3.49 31.21 13.84
N LEU A 563 -4.47 32.10 13.62
CA LEU A 563 -5.65 31.78 12.81
C LEU A 563 -5.29 31.56 11.33
N ARG A 564 -4.36 32.35 10.78
CA ARG A 564 -3.89 32.20 9.39
C ARG A 564 -3.21 30.85 9.19
N SER A 565 -2.28 30.49 10.07
CA SER A 565 -1.59 29.19 10.02
C SER A 565 -2.58 28.03 10.15
N MET A 566 -3.52 28.10 11.10
CA MET A 566 -4.56 27.07 11.24
C MET A 566 -5.43 26.94 9.98
N ARG A 567 -5.79 28.06 9.34
CA ARG A 567 -6.57 28.06 8.10
C ARG A 567 -5.79 27.45 6.93
N GLU A 568 -4.51 27.76 6.81
CA GLU A 568 -3.64 27.23 5.75
C GLU A 568 -3.44 25.72 5.89
N GLN A 569 -3.22 25.23 7.11
CA GLN A 569 -3.06 23.80 7.41
C GLN A 569 -4.34 23.00 7.18
N HIS A 570 -5.51 23.60 7.40
CA HIS A 570 -6.80 22.89 7.37
C HIS A 570 -7.74 23.36 6.25
N GLN A 571 -7.22 23.81 5.11
CA GLN A 571 -8.06 24.23 3.96
C GLN A 571 -9.04 23.15 3.48
N ARG A 572 -8.71 21.87 3.68
CA ARG A 572 -9.56 20.73 3.31
C ARG A 572 -10.84 20.63 4.14
N ALA A 573 -10.90 21.27 5.31
CA ALA A 573 -12.10 21.31 6.15
C ALA A 573 -13.25 22.13 5.53
N LYS A 574 -12.96 22.97 4.51
CA LYS A 574 -13.95 23.78 3.77
C LYS A 574 -14.85 24.66 4.67
N LEU A 575 -14.34 25.06 5.85
CA LEU A 575 -15.00 26.03 6.71
C LEU A 575 -15.08 27.40 6.02
N GLU A 576 -16.22 28.07 6.16
CA GLU A 576 -16.41 29.41 5.62
C GLU A 576 -15.62 30.46 6.43
N ASP A 577 -15.37 31.62 5.84
CA ASP A 577 -14.70 32.74 6.53
C ASP A 577 -15.42 33.14 7.83
N ALA A 578 -16.74 32.97 7.89
CA ALA A 578 -17.55 33.24 9.08
C ALA A 578 -17.26 32.25 10.22
N ASP A 579 -16.98 30.98 9.89
CA ASP A 579 -16.64 29.96 10.87
C ASP A 579 -15.22 30.15 11.38
N TRP A 580 -14.26 30.43 10.49
CA TRP A 580 -12.87 30.73 10.87
C TRP A 580 -12.77 31.88 11.86
N LYS A 581 -13.59 32.92 11.72
CA LYS A 581 -13.63 34.05 12.68
C LYS A 581 -13.96 33.62 14.11
N ARG A 582 -14.67 32.50 14.31
CA ARG A 582 -15.01 31.98 15.65
C ARG A 582 -13.81 31.38 16.38
N PHE A 583 -12.74 31.01 15.66
CA PHE A 583 -11.50 30.49 16.22
C PHE A 583 -10.49 31.59 16.58
N LEU A 584 -10.81 32.87 16.31
CA LEU A 584 -9.94 33.99 16.66
C LEU A 584 -9.84 34.13 18.19
N LEU A 585 -8.62 33.94 18.72
CA LEU A 585 -8.34 34.11 20.14
C LEU A 585 -8.59 35.57 20.55
N THR A 586 -9.47 35.76 21.54
CA THR A 586 -9.78 37.07 22.12
C THR A 586 -9.82 36.99 23.63
N TYR A 587 -9.64 38.13 24.29
CA TYR A 587 -9.85 38.24 25.72
C TYR A 587 -11.35 38.34 26.04
N THR A 588 -11.76 37.74 27.15
CA THR A 588 -13.12 37.86 27.67
C THR A 588 -13.25 39.12 28.55
N GLY A 589 -14.32 39.89 28.33
CA GLY A 589 -14.61 41.11 29.09
C GLY A 589 -13.87 42.37 28.61
N ASP A 590 -14.00 43.46 29.37
CA ASP A 590 -13.43 44.78 29.05
C ASP A 590 -11.99 44.93 29.58
N VAL A 591 -11.04 44.30 28.88
CA VAL A 591 -9.62 44.38 29.24
C VAL A 591 -9.05 45.80 29.05
N ASP A 592 -9.47 46.50 27.99
CA ASP A 592 -8.96 47.85 27.69
C ASP A 592 -9.40 48.87 28.73
N GLY A 593 -10.66 48.79 29.19
CA GLY A 593 -11.18 49.60 30.28
C GLY A 593 -10.39 49.36 31.57
N VAL A 594 -10.19 48.09 31.96
CA VAL A 594 -9.44 47.73 33.17
C VAL A 594 -8.01 48.28 33.15
N VAL A 595 -7.28 48.06 32.05
CA VAL A 595 -5.89 48.52 31.89
C VAL A 595 -5.83 50.05 31.89
N THR A 596 -6.74 50.72 31.17
CA THR A 596 -6.77 52.18 31.07
C THR A 596 -7.12 52.84 32.41
N ASP A 597 -8.13 52.33 33.12
CA ASP A 597 -8.57 52.88 34.39
C ASP A 597 -7.52 52.69 35.48
N LYS A 598 -6.88 51.52 35.53
CA LYS A 598 -5.78 51.27 36.47
C LYS A 598 -4.56 52.13 36.16
N ALA A 599 -4.23 52.34 34.88
CA ALA A 599 -3.15 53.25 34.49
C ALA A 599 -3.44 54.70 34.93
N LYS A 600 -4.66 55.19 34.68
CA LYS A 600 -5.10 56.53 35.12
C LYS A 600 -5.09 56.64 36.65
N GLN A 601 -5.56 55.62 37.37
CA GLN A 601 -5.55 55.59 38.83
C GLN A 601 -4.13 55.66 39.40
N ALA A 602 -3.19 54.90 38.82
CA ALA A 602 -1.78 54.92 39.23
C ALA A 602 -1.12 56.28 38.93
N ALA A 603 -1.33 56.83 37.72
CA ALA A 603 -0.81 58.14 37.34
C ALA A 603 -1.33 59.27 38.25
N LYS A 604 -2.64 59.31 38.48
CA LYS A 604 -3.28 60.31 39.37
C LYS A 604 -2.76 60.19 40.81
N SER A 605 -2.59 58.98 41.31
CA SER A 605 -2.04 58.74 42.65
C SER A 605 -0.59 59.21 42.73
N MET A 606 0.21 58.91 41.71
CA MET A 606 1.62 59.34 41.65
C MET A 606 1.75 60.87 41.59
N GLU A 607 0.97 61.54 40.74
CA GLU A 607 0.94 63.02 40.65
C GLU A 607 0.50 63.64 41.98
N GLY A 608 -0.52 63.08 42.61
CA GLY A 608 -0.99 63.52 43.93
C GLY A 608 0.10 63.42 45.00
N TRP A 609 0.84 62.32 45.04
CA TRP A 609 1.94 62.14 46.01
C TRP A 609 3.18 62.99 45.67
N ARG A 610 3.47 63.29 44.39
CA ARG A 610 4.54 64.24 44.01
C ARG A 610 4.19 65.66 44.46
N GLY A 611 2.97 66.11 44.15
CA GLY A 611 2.52 67.48 44.36
C GLY A 611 3.30 68.52 43.56
N THR A 612 3.05 69.79 43.85
CA THR A 612 3.73 70.94 43.26
C THR A 612 4.51 71.70 44.32
N THR A 613 5.65 72.28 43.93
CA THR A 613 6.49 73.06 44.82
C THR A 613 5.69 74.26 45.36
N PRO A 614 5.66 74.50 46.68
CA PRO A 614 4.97 75.65 47.25
C PRO A 614 5.49 76.97 46.67
N SER A 615 4.59 77.86 46.23
CA SER A 615 4.94 79.10 45.50
C SER A 615 5.23 80.31 46.40
N VAL A 616 4.88 80.25 47.69
CA VAL A 616 5.02 81.36 48.64
C VAL A 616 6.30 81.16 49.44
N ALA A 617 7.25 82.11 49.37
CA ALA A 617 8.46 82.06 50.19
C ALA A 617 8.10 82.29 51.67
N VAL A 618 8.58 81.42 52.55
CA VAL A 618 8.35 81.49 53.99
C VAL A 618 9.66 81.91 54.68
N ASP A 619 9.58 82.82 55.65
CA ASP A 619 10.74 83.31 56.40
C ASP A 619 11.30 82.26 57.40
N GLU A 620 12.34 82.62 58.16
CA GLU A 620 12.99 81.72 59.13
C GLU A 620 12.04 81.22 60.24
N SER A 621 10.89 81.88 60.45
CA SER A 621 9.92 81.59 61.52
C SER A 621 8.64 80.87 61.07
N GLY A 622 8.32 80.87 59.77
CA GLY A 622 7.14 80.15 59.25
C GLY A 622 7.37 78.66 58.96
N SER A 623 6.36 77.95 58.46
CA SER A 623 6.45 76.54 58.04
C SER A 623 5.57 76.29 56.82
N PHE A 624 6.01 75.42 55.90
CA PHE A 624 5.19 74.95 54.78
C PHE A 624 4.14 73.90 55.20
N LEU A 625 4.14 73.48 56.49
CA LEU A 625 3.19 72.53 57.07
C LEU A 625 2.39 73.21 58.18
N ARG A 626 1.08 72.94 58.23
CA ARG A 626 0.25 73.35 59.37
C ARG A 626 0.52 72.43 60.56
N PRO A 627 0.35 72.92 61.80
CA PRO A 627 0.53 72.09 63.01
C PRO A 627 -0.34 70.82 63.06
N SER A 628 -1.48 70.80 62.35
CA SER A 628 -2.39 69.64 62.24
C SER A 628 -2.10 68.72 61.05
N ASP A 629 -1.13 69.03 60.19
CA ASP A 629 -0.81 68.19 59.03
C ASP A 629 0.00 66.96 59.46
N ASP A 630 -0.41 65.79 58.98
CA ASP A 630 0.32 64.52 59.12
C ASP A 630 1.40 64.45 58.02
N PRO A 631 2.70 64.56 58.37
CA PRO A 631 3.77 64.63 57.36
C PRO A 631 3.78 63.44 56.40
N GLU A 632 3.34 62.25 56.83
CA GLU A 632 3.34 61.05 55.98
C GLU A 632 2.26 61.08 54.89
N LYS A 633 1.31 62.02 54.98
CA LYS A 633 0.21 62.20 54.03
C LYS A 633 0.35 63.44 53.15
N MET A 634 1.46 64.17 53.30
CA MET A 634 1.70 65.39 52.55
C MET A 634 2.42 65.11 51.22
N PRO A 635 2.22 65.95 50.19
CA PRO A 635 2.94 65.79 48.93
C PRO A 635 4.45 65.96 49.09
N LEU A 636 5.23 65.20 48.33
CA LEU A 636 6.69 65.19 48.41
C LEU A 636 7.29 66.58 48.22
N ALA A 637 6.80 67.35 47.25
CA ALA A 637 7.29 68.70 46.98
C ALA A 637 7.13 69.66 48.18
N THR A 638 6.07 69.48 48.98
CA THR A 638 5.84 70.25 50.22
C THR A 638 6.80 69.84 51.33
N LEU A 639 7.03 68.52 51.48
CA LEU A 639 7.98 67.98 52.46
C LEU A 639 9.43 68.38 52.11
N GLU A 640 9.82 68.32 50.84
CA GLU A 640 11.15 68.71 50.39
C GLU A 640 11.42 70.21 50.57
N ALA A 641 10.41 71.06 50.34
CA ALA A 641 10.51 72.50 50.62
C ALA A 641 10.70 72.79 52.11
N GLU A 642 9.98 72.08 52.99
CA GLU A 642 10.12 72.24 54.45
C GLU A 642 11.44 71.66 54.99
N ILE A 643 11.88 70.51 54.46
CA ILE A 643 13.20 69.93 54.77
C ILE A 643 14.29 70.94 54.38
N ALA A 644 14.27 71.46 53.14
CA ALA A 644 15.28 72.42 52.67
C ALA A 644 15.30 73.71 53.51
N ARG A 645 14.16 74.15 54.05
CA ARG A 645 14.07 75.29 54.95
C ARG A 645 14.69 74.98 56.31
N ILE A 646 14.32 73.86 56.92
CA ILE A 646 14.83 73.48 58.25
C ILE A 646 16.33 73.12 58.19
N GLU A 647 16.81 72.50 57.11
CA GLU A 647 18.24 72.25 56.89
C GLU A 647 19.07 73.54 56.90
N LYS A 648 18.54 74.66 56.36
CA LYS A 648 19.20 75.98 56.41
C LYS A 648 19.25 76.57 57.82
N ILE A 649 18.28 76.26 58.67
CA ILE A 649 18.18 76.77 60.06
C ILE A 649 19.08 75.97 61.01
N VAL A 650 19.20 74.66 60.79
CA VAL A 650 19.94 73.74 61.68
C VAL A 650 21.46 73.77 61.40
N ALA A 651 21.88 74.16 60.19
CA ALA A 651 23.29 74.18 59.83
C ALA A 651 24.04 75.39 60.43
N ALA A 652 25.09 75.12 61.20
CA ALA A 652 25.96 76.16 61.77
C ALA A 652 26.78 76.92 60.69
N ASP A 653 27.03 76.27 59.54
CA ASP A 653 27.79 76.80 58.40
C ASP A 653 27.35 76.13 57.07
N LYS A 654 27.75 76.73 55.93
CA LYS A 654 27.37 76.29 54.57
C LYS A 654 27.94 74.90 54.20
N GLU A 655 29.05 74.48 54.79
CA GLU A 655 29.69 73.18 54.55
C GLU A 655 28.94 72.05 55.27
N THR A 656 28.50 72.30 56.51
CA THR A 656 27.67 71.37 57.31
C THR A 656 26.30 71.15 56.66
N ALA A 657 25.66 72.21 56.14
CA ALA A 657 24.41 72.09 55.35
C ALA A 657 24.58 71.18 54.13
N LYS A 658 25.69 71.34 53.39
CA LYS A 658 25.99 70.54 52.20
C LYS A 658 26.24 69.06 52.55
N LYS A 659 26.93 68.78 53.66
CA LYS A 659 27.17 67.42 54.16
C LYS A 659 25.87 66.76 54.61
N LEU A 660 25.00 67.48 55.31
CA LEU A 660 23.72 66.96 55.81
C LEU A 660 22.77 66.61 54.65
N ALA A 661 22.63 67.51 53.66
CA ALA A 661 21.85 67.23 52.45
C ALA A 661 22.41 66.04 51.65
N ALA A 662 23.74 65.90 51.57
CA ALA A 662 24.38 64.78 50.88
C ALA A 662 24.14 63.44 51.57
N VAL A 663 24.21 63.36 52.90
CA VAL A 663 23.92 62.14 53.65
C VAL A 663 22.44 61.78 53.59
N SER A 664 21.55 62.76 53.72
CA SER A 664 20.10 62.53 53.55
C SER A 664 19.74 62.00 52.17
N LYS A 665 20.36 62.55 51.12
CA LYS A 665 20.21 62.03 49.74
C LYS A 665 20.70 60.58 49.63
N ARG A 666 21.87 60.26 50.19
CA ARG A 666 22.40 58.88 50.20
C ARG A 666 21.48 57.91 50.93
N ILE A 667 20.87 58.30 52.05
CA ILE A 667 19.90 57.46 52.77
C ILE A 667 18.68 57.16 51.89
N ALA A 668 18.14 58.17 51.20
CA ALA A 668 17.01 58.00 50.30
C ALA A 668 17.34 57.10 49.09
N ASP A 669 18.52 57.29 48.48
CA ASP A 669 19.02 56.46 47.38
C ASP A 669 19.21 54.99 47.85
N GLU A 670 19.78 54.77 49.04
CA GLU A 670 20.01 53.42 49.57
C GLU A 670 18.74 52.72 50.04
N ASN A 671 17.79 53.44 50.66
CA ASN A 671 16.46 52.91 50.97
C ASN A 671 15.73 52.47 49.69
N THR A 672 15.92 53.19 48.60
CA THR A 672 15.36 52.83 47.30
C THR A 672 15.88 51.48 46.83
N VAL A 673 17.20 51.28 46.88
CA VAL A 673 17.84 50.00 46.54
C VAL A 673 17.42 48.89 47.49
N LEU A 674 17.35 49.15 48.79
CA LEU A 674 16.92 48.15 49.80
C LEU A 674 15.53 47.61 49.49
N GLN A 675 14.55 48.48 49.25
CA GLN A 675 13.18 48.04 49.00
C GLN A 675 13.08 47.25 47.68
N SER A 676 13.88 47.56 46.65
CA SER A 676 13.97 46.73 45.43
C SER A 676 14.56 45.35 45.71
N LEU A 677 15.57 45.25 46.57
CA LEU A 677 16.14 43.98 47.00
C LEU A 677 15.16 43.16 47.85
N GLU A 678 14.36 43.79 48.71
CA GLU A 678 13.32 43.11 49.49
C GLU A 678 12.18 42.57 48.62
N GLU A 679 11.74 43.32 47.60
CA GLU A 679 10.78 42.84 46.59
C GLU A 679 11.34 41.64 45.81
N LYS A 680 12.60 41.72 45.35
CA LYS A 680 13.30 40.60 44.70
C LYS A 680 13.40 39.38 45.63
N LEU A 681 13.75 39.59 46.90
CA LEU A 681 13.85 38.51 47.88
C LEU A 681 12.51 37.80 48.07
N LYS A 682 11.40 38.56 48.11
CA LYS A 682 10.04 37.99 48.21
C LYS A 682 9.70 37.11 47.01
N ASP A 683 10.01 37.55 45.78
CA ASP A 683 9.83 36.71 44.59
C ASP A 683 10.68 35.43 44.66
N PHE A 684 11.95 35.58 45.03
CA PHE A 684 12.93 34.47 45.00
C PHE A 684 12.63 33.40 46.05
N ILE A 685 12.02 33.76 47.18
CA ILE A 685 11.62 32.79 48.21
C ILE A 685 10.59 31.78 47.67
N GLY A 686 9.62 32.23 46.86
CA GLY A 686 8.59 31.36 46.28
C GLY A 686 9.04 30.57 45.05
N ALA A 687 10.25 30.83 44.54
CA ALA A 687 10.72 30.24 43.28
C ALA A 687 10.92 28.73 43.35
N ARG A 688 11.30 28.20 44.52
CA ARG A 688 11.53 26.75 44.68
C ARG A 688 10.24 25.94 44.50
N ASP A 689 9.14 26.38 45.08
CA ASP A 689 7.86 25.68 44.98
C ASP A 689 7.30 25.74 43.54
N ARG A 690 7.46 26.89 42.88
CA ARG A 690 7.11 27.02 41.44
C ARG A 690 7.94 26.08 40.56
N ALA A 691 9.24 25.97 40.82
CA ALA A 691 10.10 25.04 40.09
C ALA A 691 9.66 23.58 40.24
N ILE A 692 9.19 23.17 41.43
CA ILE A 692 8.66 21.81 41.66
C ILE A 692 7.40 21.57 40.80
N SER A 693 6.46 22.52 40.79
CA SER A 693 5.25 22.42 39.97
C SER A 693 5.58 22.32 38.47
N LEU A 694 6.53 23.14 37.99
CA LEU A 694 6.97 23.10 36.58
C LEU A 694 7.67 21.77 36.22
N VAL A 695 8.41 21.15 37.15
CA VAL A 695 9.01 19.82 36.93
C VAL A 695 7.92 18.76 36.72
N ALA A 696 6.87 18.77 37.54
CA ALA A 696 5.76 17.83 37.38
C ALA A 696 5.02 18.03 36.04
N GLU A 697 4.85 19.29 35.61
CA GLU A 697 4.27 19.62 34.30
C GLU A 697 5.15 19.13 33.13
N ARG A 698 6.48 19.26 33.27
CA ARG A 698 7.45 18.75 32.29
C ARG A 698 7.43 17.22 32.21
N GLU A 699 7.33 16.52 33.33
CA GLU A 699 7.19 15.06 33.36
C GLU A 699 5.93 14.60 32.61
N ALA A 700 4.80 15.29 32.81
CA ALA A 700 3.58 15.03 32.05
C ALA A 700 3.75 15.34 30.55
N GLY A 701 4.54 16.37 30.19
CA GLY A 701 4.87 16.67 28.80
C GLY A 701 5.67 15.58 28.10
N TYR A 702 6.63 14.94 28.78
CA TYR A 702 7.37 13.82 28.21
C TYR A 702 6.45 12.65 27.85
N ILE A 703 5.45 12.36 28.68
CA ILE A 703 4.45 11.31 28.39
C ILE A 703 3.70 11.64 27.10
N ARG A 704 3.24 12.88 26.93
CA ARG A 704 2.51 13.31 25.73
C ARG A 704 3.34 13.21 24.45
N VAL A 705 4.66 13.48 24.52
CA VAL A 705 5.58 13.25 23.39
C VAL A 705 5.63 11.75 23.03
N PHE A 706 5.73 10.86 24.01
CA PHE A 706 5.76 9.42 23.74
C PHE A 706 4.40 8.89 23.24
N ASP A 707 3.29 9.42 23.74
CA ASP A 707 1.95 9.07 23.25
C ASP A 707 1.80 9.42 21.76
N ALA A 708 2.32 10.58 21.32
CA ALA A 708 2.33 10.96 19.92
C ALA A 708 3.18 10.00 19.05
N VAL A 709 4.34 9.57 19.53
CA VAL A 709 5.18 8.57 18.84
C VAL A 709 4.48 7.20 18.75
N VAL A 710 3.76 6.78 19.80
CA VAL A 710 2.98 5.53 19.80
C VAL A 710 1.81 5.62 18.83
N ALA A 711 1.19 6.79 18.70
CA ALA A 711 0.12 7.01 17.74
C ALA A 711 0.63 6.92 16.29
N GLU A 712 1.79 7.52 15.99
CA GLU A 712 2.43 7.39 14.67
C GLU A 712 2.79 5.93 14.34
N GLU A 713 3.30 5.16 15.32
CA GLU A 713 3.53 3.72 15.15
C GLU A 713 2.24 2.96 14.79
N ARG A 714 1.10 3.30 15.40
CA ARG A 714 -0.20 2.68 15.08
C ARG A 714 -0.63 2.98 13.65
N VAL A 715 -0.50 4.24 13.22
CA VAL A 715 -0.79 4.64 11.83
C VAL A 715 0.03 3.80 10.84
N LEU A 716 1.34 3.67 11.05
CA LEU A 716 2.18 2.86 10.17
C LEU A 716 1.77 1.38 10.15
N ASN A 717 1.39 0.81 11.30
CA ASN A 717 0.91 -0.57 11.36
C ASN A 717 -0.40 -0.75 10.57
N GLU A 718 -1.33 0.21 10.68
CA GLU A 718 -2.59 0.22 9.92
C GLU A 718 -2.32 0.34 8.42
N LEU A 719 -1.43 1.23 8.01
CA LEU A 719 -1.05 1.41 6.61
C LEU A 719 -0.37 0.17 6.01
N TYR A 720 0.33 -0.64 6.80
CA TYR A 720 1.00 -1.85 6.31
C TYR A 720 0.08 -3.09 6.30
N ALA A 721 -1.04 -3.04 7.01
CA ALA A 721 -1.92 -4.19 7.22
C ALA A 721 -2.49 -4.82 5.92
N PRO A 722 -2.95 -4.05 4.91
CA PRO A 722 -3.52 -4.65 3.69
C PRO A 722 -2.53 -5.51 2.91
N LEU A 723 -1.27 -5.09 2.83
CA LEU A 723 -0.22 -5.87 2.18
C LEU A 723 0.06 -7.16 2.96
N MET A 724 0.11 -7.08 4.29
CA MET A 724 0.32 -8.25 5.17
C MET A 724 -0.79 -9.31 5.00
N VAL A 725 -2.05 -8.87 4.90
CA VAL A 725 -3.18 -9.78 4.63
C VAL A 725 -3.06 -10.45 3.26
N LYS A 726 -2.62 -9.72 2.23
CA LYS A 726 -2.39 -10.29 0.89
C LYS A 726 -1.26 -11.33 0.91
N LEU A 727 -0.15 -11.03 1.58
CA LEU A 727 1.01 -11.93 1.68
C LEU A 727 0.67 -13.23 2.42
N GLN A 728 -0.11 -13.16 3.50
CA GLN A 728 -0.54 -14.36 4.23
C GLN A 728 -1.46 -15.26 3.39
N LYS A 729 -2.28 -14.68 2.49
CA LYS A 729 -3.16 -15.45 1.60
C LYS A 729 -2.43 -16.11 0.42
N ALA A 730 -1.31 -15.55 -0.03
CA ALA A 730 -0.61 -15.99 -1.25
C ALA A 730 0.09 -17.36 -1.12
N GLY A 731 0.22 -17.91 0.10
CA GLY A 731 0.87 -19.20 0.35
C GLY A 731 2.38 -19.21 0.02
N GLY A 732 3.03 -20.36 0.22
CA GLY A 732 4.42 -20.59 -0.19
C GLY A 732 5.46 -19.66 0.46
N THR A 733 6.46 -19.23 -0.32
CA THR A 733 7.55 -18.35 0.15
C THR A 733 7.07 -16.94 0.49
N LEU A 734 6.02 -16.45 -0.18
CA LEU A 734 5.44 -15.12 0.07
C LEU A 734 4.84 -15.01 1.47
N ALA A 735 4.27 -16.10 1.99
CA ALA A 735 3.75 -16.16 3.35
C ALA A 735 4.83 -16.03 4.45
N LYS A 736 6.13 -16.15 4.10
CA LYS A 736 7.25 -15.97 5.03
C LYS A 736 7.73 -14.52 5.14
N LEU A 737 7.30 -13.63 4.25
CA LEU A 737 7.64 -12.22 4.30
C LEU A 737 6.77 -11.51 5.34
N SER A 738 7.38 -10.68 6.18
CA SER A 738 6.67 -9.89 7.18
C SER A 738 7.23 -8.48 7.27
N PHE A 739 6.35 -7.49 7.38
CA PHE A 739 6.69 -6.12 7.72
C PHE A 739 6.41 -5.88 9.21
N SER A 740 7.28 -5.12 9.87
CA SER A 740 7.11 -4.74 11.27
C SER A 740 7.47 -3.28 11.45
N VAL A 741 6.61 -2.54 12.15
CA VAL A 741 6.92 -1.21 12.65
C VAL A 741 7.52 -1.37 14.04
N SER A 742 8.66 -0.73 14.30
CA SER A 742 9.32 -0.82 15.60
C SER A 742 9.88 0.53 16.03
N ARG A 743 9.92 0.76 17.35
CA ARG A 743 10.56 1.92 17.97
C ARG A 743 11.92 1.51 18.51
N VAL A 744 12.96 2.23 18.11
CA VAL A 744 14.32 1.98 18.58
C VAL A 744 14.67 2.99 19.66
N VAL A 745 14.75 2.55 20.92
CA VAL A 745 15.21 3.37 22.04
C VAL A 745 16.61 2.92 22.45
N ASN A 746 17.61 3.76 22.19
CA ASN A 746 18.99 3.50 22.58
C ASN A 746 19.31 4.13 23.94
N VAL A 747 18.80 3.50 25.01
CA VAL A 747 18.99 3.95 26.40
C VAL A 747 20.48 4.06 26.75
N ALA A 748 21.30 3.11 26.30
CA ALA A 748 22.75 3.11 26.51
C ALA A 748 23.41 4.35 25.90
N ALA A 749 23.05 4.74 24.68
CA ALA A 749 23.57 5.96 24.06
C ALA A 749 23.13 7.23 24.80
N TRP A 750 21.87 7.28 25.26
CA TRP A 750 21.36 8.40 26.06
C TRP A 750 22.07 8.51 27.40
N ALA A 751 22.24 7.39 28.11
CA ALA A 751 22.96 7.30 29.37
C ALA A 751 24.43 7.72 29.19
N LYS A 752 25.10 7.19 28.18
CA LYS A 752 26.49 7.55 27.86
C LYS A 752 26.64 9.04 27.55
N ARG A 753 25.72 9.64 26.80
CA ARG A 753 25.71 11.08 26.54
C ARG A 753 25.49 11.88 27.84
N GLY A 754 24.55 11.44 28.67
CA GLY A 754 24.32 12.03 29.98
C GLY A 754 25.55 12.01 30.87
N GLU A 755 26.19 10.85 30.99
CA GLU A 755 27.38 10.66 31.83
C GLU A 755 28.62 11.39 31.30
N LYS A 756 28.75 11.50 29.97
CA LYS A 756 29.89 12.16 29.33
C LYS A 756 29.76 13.68 29.30
N ASP A 757 28.58 14.19 28.94
CA ASP A 757 28.41 15.58 28.51
C ASP A 757 27.56 16.42 29.47
N LEU A 758 26.79 15.81 30.38
CA LEU A 758 25.76 16.52 31.16
C LEU A 758 25.90 16.40 32.69
N PHE A 759 26.26 15.23 33.22
CA PHE A 759 26.27 14.97 34.67
C PHE A 759 27.68 15.00 35.27
N ASP A 760 27.80 15.52 36.50
CA ASP A 760 29.02 15.39 37.29
C ASP A 760 29.05 14.02 37.98
N LEU A 761 29.85 13.10 37.44
CA LEU A 761 29.96 11.73 37.92
C LEU A 761 30.74 11.58 39.24
N ARG A 762 31.27 12.67 39.82
CA ARG A 762 32.11 12.63 41.03
C ARG A 762 31.28 12.57 42.32
N GLY A 763 29.98 12.85 42.28
CA GLY A 763 29.07 12.81 43.44
C GLY A 763 27.58 12.80 43.06
N GLY A 764 26.70 12.60 44.04
CA GLY A 764 25.25 12.52 43.82
C GLY A 764 24.74 11.09 43.52
N PRO A 765 23.43 10.94 43.21
CA PRO A 765 22.79 9.63 43.01
C PRO A 765 23.29 8.85 41.78
N PHE A 766 23.97 9.50 40.83
CA PHE A 766 24.49 8.90 39.58
C PHE A 766 26.02 8.83 39.55
N LYS A 767 26.65 8.48 40.68
CA LYS A 767 28.11 8.45 40.81
C LYS A 767 28.72 7.24 40.10
N GLY A 768 29.62 7.51 39.16
CA GLY A 768 30.34 6.49 38.37
C GLY A 768 29.89 6.45 36.90
N ILE A 769 30.63 5.70 36.08
CA ILE A 769 30.24 5.42 34.68
C ILE A 769 29.35 4.16 34.69
N GLY A 770 28.27 4.17 33.91
CA GLY A 770 27.26 3.12 33.85
C GLY A 770 26.29 3.09 35.03
N SER A 771 26.14 4.20 35.75
CA SER A 771 25.15 4.35 36.84
C SER A 771 23.85 5.00 36.38
N LEU A 772 23.84 5.68 35.24
CA LEU A 772 22.62 6.22 34.64
C LEU A 772 21.89 5.18 33.79
N GLU A 773 22.62 4.21 33.24
CA GLU A 773 22.09 3.11 32.43
C GLU A 773 21.51 1.97 33.28
N ARG A 774 22.09 1.73 34.46
CA ARG A 774 21.60 0.78 35.46
C ARG A 774 20.40 1.32 36.20
#